data_AF-W5TLU6-F1
#
_entry.id   AF-W5TLU6-F1
#
_cell.length_a   1.000
_cell.length_b   1.000
_cell.length_c   1.000
_cell.angle_alpha   90.00
_cell.angle_beta   90.00
_cell.angle_gamma   90.00
#
_symmetry.space_group_name_H-M   'P 1'
#
loop_
_entity.id
_entity.type
_entity.pdbx_description
1 polymer ?
#
loop_
_entity_poly.entity_id
_entity_poly.type
_entity_poly.pdbx_seq_one_letter_code
_entity_poly.pdbx_strand_id
1 'polypeptide(L)'
;MTEPPIIADNTPADPPPPPQHWFADVLAADGGVVRLRPITPDDAEPMQRFHAALSDRTRYLRYFGPYPRMTPKDLYRTTHVDYHNRVGLVVELGSSIIAVGRYELLTDREGPRAAEVAFVVADEHQGRGLGSILLEHLAGAAAESDIETFVAEVLAENHTMVTVFREAGYQVQRSRDGSVLHLEFAIDPTEALLSVRDSRERASEARSVGNLLAPKSIAVIGATPATGRVGGAVLANLLSGVFQGPVYPVNPNRTSVRGVRAYPTVHDIPDELDLAVVAVPAGEIKSVLDDCMAKGVKGLVVLTAGFSETGPAGFGAERDLVDAARGHGMRVVGPSALGIANTDPAVSLNATLAPVLPGRGRVGFFCQSGPLGAAILGEAAARKLGLSTFVSAGNRADVSGNDLLQYWDTDPDTDVVLLYLETFGNPRKFSRIARRVARTKPVVAVSSGRNAANAPVSGLERSVERDLFAQAGIVQVDTIAELFDCAMLLAYQPLPEGPRLAVVGNSAALGWLAVDAARGEGLEVAEPTDLGPQAEPADYLSAVADAMNSAEVDAVIVIFAPPVPVAVTTFAEAIRAGAREATKPVLTTFVADHGMPNLLTVRGNGGVVERGSIPSYPDPERAARALARVRRYAAWRTRPASLVVRPDGIEVGRARELVERWTDRRPEGDWLGDLEAAELLACYGIRIVEFREARDPESAVAAAAELGYPVAAKATGEMWRSRPDFIGVRLDLWRDTAVRRAYTELAELTGNEVVHIQRMATKGVGCVLRVQDDPSFGSVIGFGLSGTIIDLLGDRAYRALPLTEAEARELIEAPRAAPLLDGQAGSGRTIGEPADKVALALLAQRISALCDDLPEVRELSVEPVLASPAGAAILYARVRIGPEPSRFDNGPRRLV
;
A
#
# COMPACT_ATOMS: atom_id res chain seq x y z
N MET A 1 40.05 -42.02 8.49
CA MET A 1 38.80 -42.58 9.04
C MET A 1 38.83 -42.37 10.54
N THR A 2 38.37 -41.20 10.97
CA THR A 2 38.13 -40.87 12.38
C THR A 2 36.65 -41.14 12.65
N GLU A 3 36.36 -41.86 13.73
CA GLU A 3 35.00 -42.24 14.14
C GLU A 3 34.04 -41.04 14.14
N PRO A 4 32.77 -41.24 13.72
CA PRO A 4 31.76 -40.20 13.84
C PRO A 4 31.52 -39.92 15.33
N PRO A 5 31.43 -38.64 15.75
CA PRO A 5 31.20 -38.30 17.14
C PRO A 5 29.83 -38.83 17.59
N ILE A 6 29.79 -39.37 18.81
CA ILE A 6 28.57 -39.86 19.46
C ILE A 6 27.52 -38.74 19.47
N ILE A 7 26.50 -38.90 18.63
CA ILE A 7 25.35 -38.00 18.49
C ILE A 7 24.44 -38.23 19.71
N ALA A 8 24.23 -37.19 20.51
CA ALA A 8 23.17 -37.15 21.51
C ALA A 8 22.14 -36.09 21.10
N ASP A 9 20.88 -36.52 21.10
CA ASP A 9 19.59 -35.84 20.88
C ASP A 9 19.27 -35.20 19.52
N ASN A 10 18.30 -35.84 18.84
CA ASN A 10 17.35 -35.34 17.84
C ASN A 10 17.86 -34.41 16.72
N THR A 11 19.17 -34.33 16.51
CA THR A 11 19.78 -33.50 15.47
C THR A 11 19.79 -34.30 14.16
N PRO A 12 19.10 -33.83 13.10
CA PRO A 12 18.95 -34.60 11.87
C PRO A 12 20.31 -34.78 11.19
N ALA A 13 20.61 -36.00 10.75
CA ALA A 13 21.83 -36.29 9.98
C ALA A 13 21.80 -35.66 8.59
N ASP A 14 20.60 -35.62 8.00
CA ASP A 14 20.29 -34.97 6.73
C ASP A 14 19.07 -34.05 6.98
N PRO A 15 19.29 -32.74 7.17
CA PRO A 15 18.20 -31.81 7.43
C PRO A 15 17.31 -31.66 6.18
N PRO A 16 16.00 -31.41 6.35
CA PRO A 16 15.11 -31.15 5.23
C PRO A 16 15.57 -29.89 4.45
N PRO A 17 15.09 -29.67 3.21
CA PRO A 17 15.41 -28.45 2.48
C PRO A 17 14.87 -27.21 3.24
N PRO A 18 15.61 -26.09 3.25
CA PRO A 18 15.18 -24.88 3.97
C PRO A 18 13.87 -24.32 3.38
N PRO A 19 12.92 -23.87 4.22
CA PRO A 19 11.68 -23.25 3.75
C PRO A 19 11.96 -22.00 2.92
N GLN A 20 11.54 -22.00 1.65
CA GLN A 20 11.87 -20.93 0.71
C GLN A 20 11.25 -19.58 1.08
N HIS A 21 10.08 -19.58 1.75
CA HIS A 21 9.39 -18.35 2.15
C HIS A 21 10.01 -17.64 3.36
N TRP A 22 11.01 -18.26 4.01
CA TRP A 22 11.77 -17.65 5.12
C TRP A 22 12.97 -16.81 4.64
N PHE A 23 13.33 -16.90 3.35
CA PHE A 23 14.31 -16.01 2.75
C PHE A 23 13.71 -14.60 2.61
N ALA A 24 14.45 -13.59 3.04
CA ALA A 24 13.99 -12.21 2.98
C ALA A 24 15.16 -11.23 2.91
N ASP A 25 15.06 -10.23 2.04
CA ASP A 25 15.87 -9.02 2.17
C ASP A 25 15.13 -8.03 3.07
N VAL A 26 15.83 -7.42 4.03
CA VAL A 26 15.22 -6.55 5.05
C VAL A 26 16.06 -5.30 5.29
N LEU A 27 15.42 -4.23 5.74
CA LEU A 27 16.11 -3.00 6.09
C LEU A 27 16.55 -3.02 7.56
N ALA A 28 17.84 -2.84 7.76
CA ALA A 28 18.42 -2.56 9.06
C ALA A 28 18.01 -1.16 9.54
N ALA A 29 18.19 -0.89 10.83
CA ALA A 29 17.81 0.39 11.44
C ALA A 29 18.51 1.58 10.80
N ASP A 30 19.68 1.42 10.18
CA ASP A 30 20.42 2.45 9.45
C ASP A 30 19.94 2.65 7.99
N GLY A 31 18.93 1.90 7.55
CA GLY A 31 18.37 1.95 6.20
C GLY A 31 19.15 1.13 5.16
N GLY A 32 20.22 0.44 5.57
CA GLY A 32 20.95 -0.49 4.70
C GLY A 32 20.22 -1.83 4.56
N VAL A 33 20.38 -2.49 3.41
CA VAL A 33 19.79 -3.80 3.18
C VAL A 33 20.65 -4.89 3.84
N VAL A 34 20.02 -5.92 4.37
CA VAL A 34 20.67 -7.16 4.80
C VAL A 34 19.83 -8.35 4.36
N ARG A 35 20.48 -9.48 4.09
CA ARG A 35 19.80 -10.70 3.65
C ARG A 35 19.60 -11.63 4.83
N LEU A 36 18.37 -12.07 5.05
CA LEU A 36 18.01 -13.06 6.05
C LEU A 36 17.67 -14.39 5.35
N ARG A 37 18.21 -15.49 5.88
CA ARG A 37 17.90 -16.83 5.39
C ARG A 37 17.99 -17.90 6.49
N PRO A 38 17.36 -19.06 6.29
CA PRO A 38 17.60 -20.22 7.15
C PRO A 38 19.06 -20.66 7.12
N ILE A 39 19.55 -21.14 8.27
CA ILE A 39 20.87 -21.74 8.40
C ILE A 39 20.89 -23.13 7.75
N THR A 40 21.99 -23.49 7.08
CA THR A 40 22.16 -24.81 6.45
C THR A 40 23.46 -25.46 6.91
N PRO A 41 23.66 -26.78 6.66
CA PRO A 41 24.92 -27.46 6.95
C PRO A 41 26.16 -26.79 6.36
N ASP A 42 26.03 -26.15 5.20
CA ASP A 42 27.13 -25.47 4.49
C ASP A 42 27.64 -24.23 5.25
N ASP A 43 26.89 -23.74 6.25
CA ASP A 43 27.27 -22.58 7.06
C ASP A 43 28.30 -22.90 8.14
N ALA A 44 28.74 -24.15 8.29
CA ALA A 44 29.67 -24.54 9.35
C ALA A 44 30.96 -23.70 9.34
N GLU A 45 31.58 -23.50 8.17
CA GLU A 45 32.80 -22.69 8.06
C GLU A 45 32.52 -21.17 8.22
N PRO A 46 31.55 -20.56 7.51
CA PRO A 46 31.14 -19.18 7.76
C PRO A 46 30.79 -18.89 9.23
N MET A 47 30.07 -19.79 9.91
CA MET A 47 29.68 -19.67 11.31
C MET A 47 30.90 -19.68 12.24
N GLN A 48 31.85 -20.57 11.99
CA GLN A 48 33.10 -20.62 12.76
C GLN A 48 33.90 -19.32 12.60
N ARG A 49 33.96 -18.76 11.38
CA ARG A 49 34.61 -17.47 11.11
C ARG A 49 33.91 -16.32 11.82
N PHE A 50 32.59 -16.27 11.73
CA PHE A 50 31.76 -15.30 12.44
C PHE A 50 32.01 -15.35 13.97
N HIS A 51 31.93 -16.54 14.57
CA HIS A 51 32.14 -16.71 16.02
C HIS A 51 33.55 -16.31 16.46
N ALA A 52 34.56 -16.62 15.66
CA ALA A 52 35.95 -16.26 15.95
C ALA A 52 36.22 -14.74 15.87
N ALA A 53 35.43 -14.01 15.08
CA ALA A 53 35.53 -12.56 14.96
C ALA A 53 34.87 -11.81 16.14
N LEU A 54 34.01 -12.47 16.93
CA LEU A 54 33.33 -11.85 18.06
C LEU A 54 34.30 -11.46 19.18
N SER A 55 34.08 -10.29 19.78
CA SER A 55 34.82 -9.88 20.98
C SER A 55 34.62 -10.87 22.14
N ASP A 56 35.60 -10.93 23.06
CA ASP A 56 35.47 -11.74 24.29
C ASP A 56 34.23 -11.34 25.09
N ARG A 57 33.90 -10.04 25.09
CA ARG A 57 32.70 -9.51 25.75
C ARG A 57 31.41 -10.02 25.12
N THR A 58 31.29 -9.97 23.79
CA THR A 58 30.10 -10.46 23.10
C THR A 58 29.91 -11.96 23.33
N ARG A 59 30.99 -12.75 23.32
CA ARG A 59 30.94 -14.18 23.68
C ARG A 59 30.54 -14.41 25.13
N TYR A 60 31.11 -13.67 26.08
CA TYR A 60 30.73 -13.77 27.49
C TYR A 60 29.24 -13.46 27.73
N LEU A 61 28.74 -12.36 27.15
CA LEU A 61 27.35 -11.96 27.29
C LEU A 61 26.36 -12.96 26.66
N ARG A 62 26.81 -13.71 25.65
CA ARG A 62 26.00 -14.70 24.91
C ARG A 62 25.98 -16.08 25.55
N TYR A 63 27.13 -16.53 26.06
CA TYR A 63 27.34 -17.91 26.52
C TYR A 63 27.56 -18.02 28.03
N PHE A 64 27.45 -16.90 28.76
CA PHE A 64 27.63 -16.81 30.22
C PHE A 64 29.00 -17.29 30.72
N GLY A 65 30.00 -17.31 29.85
CA GLY A 65 31.32 -17.85 30.16
C GLY A 65 32.31 -17.81 28.98
N PRO A 66 33.57 -18.26 29.21
CA PRO A 66 34.58 -18.32 28.17
C PRO A 66 34.24 -19.38 27.13
N TYR A 67 33.89 -18.94 25.92
CA TYR A 67 33.53 -19.81 24.80
C TYR A 67 34.31 -19.43 23.54
N PRO A 68 35.65 -19.65 23.53
CA PRO A 68 36.54 -19.04 22.55
C PRO A 68 36.38 -19.58 21.12
N ARG A 69 35.95 -20.83 20.99
CA ARG A 69 35.64 -21.50 19.72
C ARG A 69 34.41 -22.37 19.91
N MET A 70 33.55 -22.44 18.88
CA MET A 70 32.49 -23.43 18.83
C MET A 70 33.10 -24.83 18.75
N THR A 71 32.60 -25.77 19.55
CA THR A 71 33.03 -27.17 19.45
C THR A 71 32.45 -27.79 18.17
N PRO A 72 33.07 -28.83 17.58
CA PRO A 72 32.50 -29.51 16.41
C PRO A 72 31.06 -30.00 16.64
N LYS A 73 30.74 -30.41 17.88
CA LYS A 73 29.39 -30.83 18.28
C LYS A 73 28.40 -29.66 18.25
N ASP A 74 28.76 -28.51 18.82
CA ASP A 74 27.89 -27.34 18.87
C ASP A 74 27.70 -26.71 17.49
N LEU A 75 28.75 -26.72 16.66
CA LEU A 75 28.69 -26.28 15.28
C LEU A 75 27.73 -27.16 14.47
N TYR A 76 27.89 -28.48 14.57
CA TYR A 76 26.98 -29.44 13.93
C TYR A 76 25.53 -29.24 14.37
N ARG A 77 25.28 -29.15 15.69
CA ARG A 77 23.94 -28.91 16.26
C ARG A 77 23.33 -27.58 15.80
N THR A 78 24.16 -26.57 15.55
CA THR A 78 23.71 -25.23 15.13
C THR A 78 23.35 -25.20 13.65
N THR A 79 24.08 -25.92 12.79
CA THR A 79 23.85 -25.88 11.33
C THR A 79 22.91 -26.97 10.81
N HIS A 80 22.70 -28.04 11.58
CA HIS A 80 21.79 -29.14 11.23
C HIS A 80 20.50 -29.01 12.04
N VAL A 81 19.52 -28.32 11.45
CA VAL A 81 18.23 -27.98 12.07
C VAL A 81 17.07 -28.64 11.31
N ASP A 82 15.95 -28.91 11.98
CA ASP A 82 14.77 -29.56 11.38
C ASP A 82 13.75 -28.57 10.80
N TYR A 83 13.95 -27.27 11.03
CA TYR A 83 13.04 -26.16 10.70
C TYR A 83 11.66 -26.26 11.33
N HIS A 84 11.53 -26.97 12.46
CA HIS A 84 10.27 -27.11 13.18
C HIS A 84 10.49 -26.97 14.69
N ASN A 85 11.16 -27.94 15.32
CA ASN A 85 11.47 -27.88 16.75
C ASN A 85 12.77 -27.11 17.01
N ARG A 86 13.67 -27.08 16.03
CA ARG A 86 14.88 -26.29 16.03
C ARG A 86 14.96 -25.48 14.76
N VAL A 87 15.07 -24.17 14.89
CA VAL A 87 15.21 -23.24 13.78
C VAL A 87 16.43 -22.37 14.01
N GLY A 88 17.21 -22.14 12.95
CA GLY A 88 18.27 -21.16 12.92
C GLY A 88 18.12 -20.25 11.70
N LEU A 89 18.30 -18.95 11.89
CA LEU A 89 18.33 -17.92 10.87
C LEU A 89 19.66 -17.18 10.94
N VAL A 90 20.23 -16.86 9.79
CA VAL A 90 21.42 -16.03 9.66
C VAL A 90 21.07 -14.74 8.91
N VAL A 91 21.75 -13.66 9.29
CA VAL A 91 21.73 -12.39 8.55
C VAL A 91 23.09 -12.22 7.89
N GLU A 92 23.06 -11.91 6.60
CA GLU A 92 24.24 -11.76 5.74
C GLU A 92 24.35 -10.36 5.16
N LEU A 93 25.59 -9.93 4.95
CA LEU A 93 25.95 -8.79 4.13
C LEU A 93 27.09 -9.23 3.20
N GLY A 94 26.82 -9.24 1.90
CA GLY A 94 27.67 -9.92 0.92
C GLY A 94 27.72 -11.43 1.20
N SER A 95 28.93 -11.97 1.36
CA SER A 95 29.18 -13.38 1.71
C SER A 95 29.46 -13.62 3.20
N SER A 96 29.29 -12.59 4.03
CA SER A 96 29.63 -12.65 5.46
C SER A 96 28.37 -12.75 6.32
N ILE A 97 28.33 -13.72 7.24
CA ILE A 97 27.34 -13.77 8.32
C ILE A 97 27.65 -12.66 9.32
N ILE A 98 26.67 -11.82 9.60
CA ILE A 98 26.80 -10.67 10.52
C ILE A 98 25.90 -10.77 11.75
N ALA A 99 24.90 -11.65 11.73
CA ALA A 99 24.10 -12.01 12.90
C ALA A 99 23.50 -13.40 12.77
N VAL A 100 23.20 -14.03 13.91
CA VAL A 100 22.62 -15.37 13.99
C VAL A 100 21.56 -15.39 15.07
N GLY A 101 20.40 -15.94 14.77
CA GLY A 101 19.32 -16.17 15.73
C GLY A 101 18.81 -17.60 15.63
N ARG A 102 18.45 -18.20 16.75
CA ARG A 102 17.89 -19.56 16.80
C ARG A 102 16.82 -19.68 17.87
N TYR A 103 15.92 -20.63 17.67
CA TYR A 103 15.12 -21.17 18.77
C TYR A 103 15.24 -22.69 18.84
N GLU A 104 15.00 -23.24 20.04
CA GLU A 104 14.91 -24.68 20.28
C GLU A 104 13.75 -25.00 21.23
N LEU A 105 12.93 -26.00 20.86
CA LEU A 105 11.77 -26.43 21.62
C LEU A 105 12.15 -26.88 23.04
N LEU A 106 11.38 -26.43 24.03
CA LEU A 106 11.46 -26.90 25.42
C LEU A 106 10.50 -28.07 25.60
N THR A 107 11.02 -29.29 25.72
CA THR A 107 10.21 -30.52 25.86
C THR A 107 9.68 -30.77 27.27
N ASP A 108 10.37 -30.24 28.29
CA ASP A 108 10.15 -30.60 29.69
C ASP A 108 9.42 -29.50 30.48
N ARG A 109 8.60 -28.68 29.80
CA ARG A 109 7.87 -27.55 30.38
C ARG A 109 6.38 -27.85 30.48
N GLU A 110 5.79 -27.64 31.66
CA GLU A 110 4.33 -27.59 31.83
C GLU A 110 3.78 -26.24 31.32
N GLY A 111 2.73 -26.28 30.49
CA GLY A 111 2.07 -25.09 29.95
C GLY A 111 2.01 -25.06 28.42
N PRO A 112 1.83 -23.87 27.80
CA PRO A 112 1.81 -23.72 26.34
C PRO A 112 3.14 -24.11 25.72
N ARG A 113 3.09 -24.58 24.46
CA ARG A 113 4.26 -25.08 23.73
C ARG A 113 5.28 -23.96 23.55
N ALA A 114 6.47 -24.11 24.12
CA ALA A 114 7.45 -23.04 24.25
C ALA A 114 8.82 -23.41 23.69
N ALA A 115 9.57 -22.41 23.21
CA ALA A 115 10.94 -22.56 22.74
C ALA A 115 11.89 -21.54 23.37
N GLU A 116 13.13 -21.95 23.61
CA GLU A 116 14.20 -21.05 24.04
C GLU A 116 14.76 -20.28 22.83
N VAL A 117 14.74 -18.95 22.87
CA VAL A 117 15.19 -18.08 21.78
C VAL A 117 16.49 -17.36 22.13
N ALA A 118 17.38 -17.24 21.13
CA ALA A 118 18.78 -17.02 21.41
C ALA A 118 19.47 -16.39 20.18
N PHE A 119 20.08 -15.19 20.30
CA PHE A 119 20.74 -14.52 19.16
C PHE A 119 22.04 -13.80 19.51
N VAL A 120 22.87 -13.56 18.49
CA VAL A 120 24.17 -12.87 18.57
C VAL A 120 24.40 -12.04 17.31
N VAL A 121 25.00 -10.86 17.47
CA VAL A 121 25.29 -9.91 16.39
C VAL A 121 26.77 -9.53 16.43
N ALA A 122 27.44 -9.52 15.28
CA ALA A 122 28.83 -9.09 15.15
C ALA A 122 29.02 -7.69 15.72
N ASP A 123 30.13 -7.45 16.43
CA ASP A 123 30.37 -6.22 17.20
C ASP A 123 30.20 -4.95 16.34
N GLU A 124 30.72 -4.94 15.11
CA GLU A 124 30.61 -3.80 14.18
C GLU A 124 29.20 -3.57 13.60
N HIS A 125 28.31 -4.56 13.74
CA HIS A 125 26.93 -4.53 13.26
C HIS A 125 25.90 -4.33 14.39
N GLN A 126 26.35 -4.18 15.64
CA GLN A 126 25.46 -3.88 16.77
C GLN A 126 24.82 -2.50 16.63
N GLY A 127 23.63 -2.32 17.19
CA GLY A 127 22.85 -1.07 17.05
C GLY A 127 22.13 -0.90 15.72
N ARG A 128 22.33 -1.80 14.75
CA ARG A 128 21.63 -1.81 13.45
C ARG A 128 20.24 -2.48 13.48
N GLY A 129 19.72 -2.82 14.65
CA GLY A 129 18.39 -3.43 14.82
C GLY A 129 18.28 -4.91 14.39
N LEU A 130 19.40 -5.59 14.12
CA LEU A 130 19.43 -6.97 13.61
C LEU A 130 18.83 -7.99 14.59
N GLY A 131 18.99 -7.79 15.90
CA GLY A 131 18.36 -8.65 16.91
C GLY A 131 16.84 -8.62 16.84
N SER A 132 16.25 -7.42 16.67
CA SER A 132 14.80 -7.25 16.51
C SER A 132 14.29 -7.87 15.21
N ILE A 133 15.07 -7.78 14.11
CA ILE A 133 14.77 -8.47 12.84
C ILE A 133 14.73 -9.98 13.08
N LEU A 134 15.80 -10.56 13.63
CA LEU A 134 15.86 -12.00 13.88
C LEU A 134 14.72 -12.49 14.76
N LEU A 135 14.40 -11.74 15.82
CA LEU A 135 13.31 -12.08 16.73
C LEU A 135 11.95 -12.11 16.02
N GLU A 136 11.68 -11.13 15.16
CA GLU A 136 10.45 -11.02 14.37
C GLU A 136 10.28 -12.21 13.41
N HIS A 137 11.35 -12.57 12.68
CA HIS A 137 11.31 -13.69 11.74
C HIS A 137 11.27 -15.05 12.44
N LEU A 138 11.98 -15.20 13.57
CA LEU A 138 11.90 -16.41 14.39
C LEU A 138 10.50 -16.58 14.98
N ALA A 139 9.84 -15.50 15.42
CA ALA A 139 8.47 -15.57 15.92
C ALA A 139 7.49 -16.02 14.83
N GLY A 140 7.66 -15.54 13.58
CA GLY A 140 6.90 -16.03 12.43
C GLY A 140 7.11 -17.53 12.18
N ALA A 141 8.37 -17.99 12.14
CA ALA A 141 8.70 -19.41 11.96
C ALA A 141 8.16 -20.30 13.10
N ALA A 142 8.19 -19.80 14.34
CA ALA A 142 7.68 -20.49 15.51
C ALA A 142 6.14 -20.61 15.49
N ALA A 143 5.44 -19.56 15.04
CA ALA A 143 3.99 -19.60 14.86
C ALA A 143 3.58 -20.63 13.79
N GLU A 144 4.35 -20.77 12.70
CA GLU A 144 4.15 -21.83 11.69
C GLU A 144 4.38 -23.25 12.23
N SER A 145 5.05 -23.39 13.38
CA SER A 145 5.38 -24.67 14.03
C SER A 145 4.54 -24.94 15.28
N ASP A 146 3.43 -24.21 15.47
CA ASP A 146 2.55 -24.23 16.65
C ASP A 146 3.28 -23.98 17.99
N ILE A 147 4.29 -23.11 17.98
CA ILE A 147 4.95 -22.65 19.20
C ILE A 147 4.27 -21.36 19.64
N GLU A 148 3.76 -21.34 20.86
CA GLU A 148 2.95 -20.25 21.41
C GLU A 148 3.78 -19.28 22.25
N THR A 149 4.99 -19.66 22.67
CA THR A 149 5.76 -18.87 23.63
C THR A 149 7.27 -18.97 23.41
N PHE A 150 7.95 -17.83 23.47
CA PHE A 150 9.41 -17.76 23.58
C PHE A 150 9.87 -17.49 25.01
N VAL A 151 10.94 -18.18 25.38
CA VAL A 151 11.68 -17.99 26.63
C VAL A 151 13.10 -17.58 26.30
N ALA A 152 13.68 -16.65 27.04
CA ALA A 152 15.09 -16.29 26.89
C ALA A 152 15.75 -16.01 28.25
N GLU A 153 16.99 -16.46 28.40
CA GLU A 153 17.86 -16.07 29.49
C GLU A 153 18.88 -15.03 29.02
N VAL A 154 19.02 -13.94 29.77
CA VAL A 154 19.93 -12.84 29.43
C VAL A 154 20.62 -12.35 30.70
N LEU A 155 21.95 -12.14 30.68
CA LEU A 155 22.64 -11.51 31.82
C LEU A 155 22.04 -10.13 32.10
N ALA A 156 21.82 -9.81 33.37
CA ALA A 156 21.26 -8.53 33.79
C ALA A 156 22.10 -7.32 33.34
N GLU A 157 23.40 -7.51 33.12
CA GLU A 157 24.34 -6.51 32.60
C GLU A 157 24.26 -6.31 31.07
N ASN A 158 23.60 -7.19 30.32
CA ASN A 158 23.42 -7.05 28.88
C ASN A 158 22.25 -6.10 28.54
N HIS A 159 22.41 -4.83 28.91
CA HIS A 159 21.37 -3.81 28.76
C HIS A 159 20.83 -3.69 27.32
N THR A 160 21.69 -3.92 26.32
CA THR A 160 21.31 -3.90 24.90
C THR A 160 20.27 -4.99 24.60
N MET A 161 20.54 -6.24 24.96
CA MET A 161 19.62 -7.36 24.74
C MET A 161 18.33 -7.21 25.54
N VAL A 162 18.44 -6.75 26.79
CA VAL A 162 17.27 -6.48 27.64
C VAL A 162 16.35 -5.45 26.99
N THR A 163 16.91 -4.43 26.34
CA THR A 163 16.15 -3.42 25.62
C THR A 163 15.44 -4.01 24.40
N VAL A 164 16.12 -4.84 23.60
CA VAL A 164 15.53 -5.52 22.42
C VAL A 164 14.28 -6.32 22.82
N PHE A 165 14.38 -7.15 23.87
CA PHE A 165 13.26 -7.96 24.34
C PHE A 165 12.15 -7.11 24.97
N ARG A 166 12.48 -6.11 25.78
CA ARG A 166 11.48 -5.22 26.38
C ARG A 166 10.69 -4.45 25.33
N GLU A 167 11.37 -3.90 24.32
CA GLU A 167 10.70 -3.22 23.20
C GLU A 167 9.90 -4.19 22.32
N ALA A 168 10.27 -5.47 22.29
CA ALA A 168 9.48 -6.51 21.64
C ALA A 168 8.29 -6.99 22.49
N GLY A 169 8.07 -6.44 23.69
CA GLY A 169 6.92 -6.75 24.55
C GLY A 169 7.13 -7.90 25.55
N TYR A 170 8.36 -8.36 25.76
CA TYR A 170 8.66 -9.47 26.68
C TYR A 170 8.46 -9.06 28.14
N GLN A 171 7.87 -9.96 28.93
CA GLN A 171 7.79 -9.79 30.39
C GLN A 171 9.11 -10.18 31.04
N VAL A 172 9.60 -9.34 31.95
CA VAL A 172 10.91 -9.49 32.59
C VAL A 172 10.74 -10.03 34.01
N GLN A 173 11.29 -11.21 34.28
CA GLN A 173 11.44 -11.76 35.63
C GLN A 173 12.93 -11.85 36.01
N ARG A 174 13.26 -11.56 37.27
CA ARG A 174 14.65 -11.62 37.78
C ARG A 174 14.91 -12.95 38.48
N SER A 175 16.08 -13.54 38.25
CA SER A 175 16.57 -14.68 39.04
C SER A 175 16.77 -14.30 40.51
N ARG A 176 16.80 -15.29 41.41
CA ARG A 176 16.97 -15.08 42.86
C ARG A 176 18.32 -14.48 43.25
N ASP A 177 19.36 -14.73 42.47
CA ASP A 177 20.70 -14.16 42.64
C ASP A 177 20.89 -12.83 41.88
N GLY A 178 19.92 -12.42 41.05
CA GLY A 178 19.88 -11.15 40.33
C GLY A 178 20.81 -11.05 39.12
N SER A 179 21.56 -12.11 38.79
CA SER A 179 22.57 -12.11 37.72
C SER A 179 21.99 -12.37 36.33
N VAL A 180 20.88 -13.11 36.24
CA VAL A 180 20.20 -13.50 35.00
C VAL A 180 18.74 -13.03 35.00
N LEU A 181 18.29 -12.53 33.86
CA LEU A 181 16.90 -12.19 33.59
C LEU A 181 16.26 -13.32 32.79
N HIS A 182 15.14 -13.81 33.29
CA HIS A 182 14.28 -14.76 32.58
C HIS A 182 13.17 -13.96 31.91
N LEU A 183 13.12 -14.06 30.58
CA LEU A 183 12.19 -13.31 29.75
C LEU A 183 11.22 -14.28 29.10
N GLU A 184 9.93 -13.96 29.16
CA GLU A 184 8.88 -14.75 28.54
C GLU A 184 8.00 -13.88 27.65
N PHE A 185 7.60 -14.44 26.51
CA PHE A 185 6.83 -13.75 25.49
C PHE A 185 5.88 -14.71 24.79
N ALA A 186 4.59 -14.38 24.86
CA ALA A 186 3.61 -15.04 24.00
C ALA A 186 3.85 -14.61 22.55
N ILE A 187 3.89 -15.58 21.65
CA ILE A 187 3.95 -15.36 20.21
C ILE A 187 2.52 -15.03 19.80
N ASP A 188 2.15 -13.76 19.91
CA ASP A 188 0.79 -13.26 19.73
C ASP A 188 0.70 -12.35 18.49
N PRO A 189 -0.30 -12.53 17.60
CA PRO A 189 -0.61 -11.60 16.50
C PRO A 189 -1.21 -10.23 16.93
N THR A 190 -1.18 -9.86 18.21
CA THR A 190 -1.86 -8.65 18.72
C THR A 190 -1.46 -7.32 18.06
N GLU A 191 -2.43 -6.40 18.01
CA GLU A 191 -2.33 -5.05 17.41
C GLU A 191 -1.16 -4.21 17.97
N ALA A 192 -0.86 -4.34 19.27
CA ALA A 192 0.27 -3.64 19.89
C ALA A 192 1.62 -4.06 19.28
N LEU A 193 1.78 -5.34 18.95
CA LEU A 193 3.01 -5.86 18.34
C LEU A 193 3.11 -5.49 16.86
N LEU A 194 1.99 -5.52 16.13
CA LEU A 194 1.89 -4.98 14.77
C LEU A 194 2.29 -3.50 14.73
N SER A 195 1.86 -2.71 15.72
CA SER A 195 2.20 -1.27 15.78
C SER A 195 3.70 -1.02 15.97
N VAL A 196 4.39 -1.81 16.81
CA VAL A 196 5.83 -1.69 17.02
C VAL A 196 6.59 -2.13 15.77
N ARG A 197 6.21 -3.26 15.16
CA ARG A 197 6.78 -3.75 13.90
C ARG A 197 6.65 -2.70 12.79
N ASP A 198 5.44 -2.21 12.56
CA ASP A 198 5.12 -1.24 11.52
C ASP A 198 5.87 0.09 11.75
N SER A 199 6.06 0.51 13.00
CA SER A 199 6.85 1.70 13.34
C SER A 199 8.34 1.56 12.99
N ARG A 200 8.90 0.36 13.22
CA ARG A 200 10.30 0.04 12.88
C ARG A 200 10.50 -0.09 11.38
N GLU A 201 9.57 -0.75 10.70
CA GLU A 201 9.52 -0.81 9.23
C GLU A 201 9.54 0.60 8.65
N ARG A 202 8.58 1.46 9.05
CA ARG A 202 8.51 2.87 8.65
C ARG A 202 9.85 3.59 8.86
N ALA A 203 10.44 3.50 10.05
CA ALA A 203 11.68 4.20 10.36
C ALA A 203 12.86 3.73 9.49
N SER A 204 12.99 2.42 9.26
CA SER A 204 14.04 1.86 8.42
C SER A 204 13.88 2.20 6.94
N GLU A 205 12.65 2.17 6.41
CA GLU A 205 12.32 2.55 5.03
C GLU A 205 12.56 4.04 4.78
N ALA A 206 12.06 4.89 5.68
CA ALA A 206 12.29 6.33 5.63
C ALA A 206 13.79 6.66 5.63
N ARG A 207 14.58 6.00 6.50
CA ARG A 207 16.03 6.21 6.53
C ARG A 207 16.73 5.71 5.28
N SER A 208 16.30 4.57 4.73
CA SER A 208 16.80 4.00 3.49
C SER A 208 16.64 4.96 2.31
N VAL A 209 15.45 5.57 2.18
CA VAL A 209 15.18 6.64 1.20
C VAL A 209 15.96 7.91 1.51
N GLY A 210 16.07 8.30 2.78
CA GLY A 210 16.86 9.45 3.22
C GLY A 210 18.34 9.35 2.80
N ASN A 211 18.94 8.16 2.89
CA ASN A 211 20.31 7.91 2.43
C ASN A 211 20.47 8.15 0.92
N LEU A 212 19.42 7.96 0.11
CA LEU A 212 19.42 8.24 -1.32
C LEU A 212 19.22 9.74 -1.62
N LEU A 213 18.37 10.42 -0.85
CA LEU A 213 17.94 11.81 -1.10
C LEU A 213 18.81 12.87 -0.43
N ALA A 214 19.60 12.51 0.58
CA ALA A 214 20.55 13.40 1.25
C ALA A 214 21.97 12.78 1.35
N PRO A 215 22.57 12.37 0.22
CA PRO A 215 23.92 11.82 0.22
C PRO A 215 24.94 12.92 0.52
N LYS A 216 26.06 12.58 1.15
CA LYS A 216 27.19 13.50 1.37
C LYS A 216 28.20 13.47 0.24
N SER A 217 28.29 12.39 -0.52
CA SER A 217 29.20 12.25 -1.66
C SER A 217 28.57 11.41 -2.78
N ILE A 218 28.88 11.77 -4.03
CA ILE A 218 28.25 11.16 -5.22
C ILE A 218 29.30 10.77 -6.24
N ALA A 219 29.20 9.57 -6.81
CA ALA A 219 29.95 9.15 -7.97
C ALA A 219 29.04 9.09 -9.20
N VAL A 220 29.50 9.64 -10.33
CA VAL A 220 28.77 9.59 -11.61
C VAL A 220 29.51 8.66 -12.55
N ILE A 221 28.99 7.45 -12.70
CA ILE A 221 29.61 6.36 -13.45
C ILE A 221 29.15 6.39 -14.89
N GLY A 222 30.09 6.48 -15.83
CA GLY A 222 29.79 6.81 -17.22
C GLY A 222 29.81 8.32 -17.51
N ALA A 223 30.41 9.12 -16.60
CA ALA A 223 30.53 10.56 -16.78
C ALA A 223 31.32 10.93 -18.05
N THR A 224 30.86 11.97 -18.74
CA THR A 224 31.45 12.46 -19.99
C THR A 224 31.24 13.97 -20.14
N PRO A 225 32.11 14.71 -20.87
CA PRO A 225 31.92 16.14 -21.06
C PRO A 225 30.67 16.51 -21.88
N ALA A 226 30.17 15.59 -22.71
CA ALA A 226 29.05 15.85 -23.61
C ALA A 226 27.70 15.74 -22.89
N THR A 227 26.94 16.84 -22.82
CA THR A 227 25.61 16.88 -22.20
C THR A 227 24.53 16.14 -22.98
N GLY A 228 24.78 15.79 -24.25
CA GLY A 228 23.90 14.91 -25.03
C GLY A 228 23.97 13.42 -24.65
N ARG A 229 24.82 13.05 -23.68
CA ARG A 229 24.90 11.69 -23.13
C ARG A 229 24.44 11.69 -21.67
N VAL A 230 23.78 10.62 -21.24
CA VAL A 230 23.19 10.46 -19.90
C VAL A 230 24.15 10.88 -18.78
N GLY A 231 25.34 10.26 -18.69
CA GLY A 231 26.31 10.60 -17.64
C GLY A 231 26.87 12.03 -17.71
N GLY A 232 26.85 12.67 -18.88
CA GLY A 232 27.25 14.07 -19.03
C GLY A 232 26.14 15.06 -18.64
N ALA A 233 24.87 14.69 -18.89
CA ALA A 233 23.71 15.47 -18.48
C ALA A 233 23.57 15.50 -16.95
N VAL A 234 23.69 14.35 -16.28
CA VAL A 234 23.56 14.30 -14.81
C VAL A 234 24.70 15.05 -14.12
N LEU A 235 25.94 14.85 -14.59
CA LEU A 235 27.06 15.62 -14.06
C LEU A 235 26.87 17.12 -14.27
N ALA A 236 26.26 17.53 -15.40
CA ALA A 236 25.89 18.93 -15.62
C ALA A 236 24.96 19.45 -14.53
N ASN A 237 23.92 18.68 -14.25
CA ASN A 237 22.84 19.03 -13.36
C ASN A 237 23.28 19.06 -11.89
N LEU A 238 24.13 18.13 -11.47
CA LEU A 238 24.72 18.15 -10.13
C LEU A 238 25.59 19.39 -9.90
N LEU A 239 26.40 19.75 -10.90
CA LEU A 239 27.28 20.93 -10.81
C LEU A 239 26.50 22.25 -10.90
N SER A 240 25.49 22.34 -11.76
CA SER A 240 24.65 23.54 -11.89
C SER A 240 23.68 23.71 -10.72
N GLY A 241 23.23 22.60 -10.12
CA GLY A 241 22.41 22.58 -8.91
C GLY A 241 23.18 22.98 -7.64
N VAL A 242 24.51 23.12 -7.72
CA VAL A 242 25.37 23.46 -6.57
C VAL A 242 25.21 22.45 -5.43
N PHE A 243 25.30 21.16 -5.76
CA PHE A 243 25.32 20.10 -4.75
C PHE A 243 26.39 20.39 -3.68
N GLN A 244 26.01 20.25 -2.41
CA GLN A 244 26.87 20.70 -1.29
C GLN A 244 28.01 19.72 -0.94
N GLY A 245 27.95 18.48 -1.44
CA GLY A 245 29.00 17.48 -1.27
C GLY A 245 29.93 17.32 -2.49
N PRO A 246 31.02 16.53 -2.37
CA PRO A 246 31.86 16.22 -3.52
C PRO A 246 31.15 15.35 -4.57
N VAL A 247 31.43 15.64 -5.83
CA VAL A 247 30.97 14.87 -7.00
C VAL A 247 32.18 14.26 -7.72
N TYR A 248 32.16 12.94 -7.91
CA TYR A 248 33.24 12.15 -8.48
C TYR A 248 32.86 11.56 -9.83
N PRO A 249 33.28 12.16 -10.96
CA PRO A 249 33.17 11.53 -12.27
C PRO A 249 33.98 10.23 -12.33
N VAL A 250 33.36 9.13 -12.75
CA VAL A 250 34.05 7.85 -12.98
C VAL A 250 34.05 7.54 -14.48
N ASN A 251 35.25 7.47 -15.05
CA ASN A 251 35.50 7.15 -16.45
C ASN A 251 36.93 6.60 -16.65
N PRO A 252 37.11 5.37 -17.18
CA PRO A 252 38.43 4.73 -17.32
C PRO A 252 39.38 5.45 -18.28
N ASN A 253 38.84 6.25 -19.21
CA ASN A 253 39.60 6.86 -20.30
C ASN A 253 39.91 8.34 -20.05
N ARG A 254 39.57 8.89 -18.88
CA ARG A 254 39.68 10.33 -18.61
C ARG A 254 40.21 10.59 -17.21
N THR A 255 41.11 11.57 -17.12
CA THR A 255 41.60 12.10 -15.85
C THR A 255 40.79 13.29 -15.33
N SER A 256 39.95 13.88 -16.18
CA SER A 256 38.97 14.91 -15.78
C SER A 256 37.74 14.92 -16.69
N VAL A 257 36.62 15.35 -16.13
CA VAL A 257 35.36 15.60 -16.84
C VAL A 257 34.80 16.94 -16.37
N ARG A 258 34.57 17.88 -17.31
CA ARG A 258 34.08 19.24 -17.00
C ARG A 258 34.88 19.99 -15.93
N GLY A 259 36.19 19.79 -15.89
CA GLY A 259 37.09 20.42 -14.93
C GLY A 259 37.13 19.76 -13.55
N VAL A 260 36.34 18.69 -13.33
CA VAL A 260 36.36 17.90 -12.09
C VAL A 260 37.27 16.67 -12.29
N ARG A 261 38.05 16.31 -11.26
CA ARG A 261 38.94 15.13 -11.29
C ARG A 261 38.12 13.86 -11.52
N ALA A 262 38.51 13.07 -12.51
CA ALA A 262 37.86 11.81 -12.82
C ALA A 262 38.72 10.61 -12.38
N TYR A 263 38.05 9.53 -12.01
CA TYR A 263 38.65 8.29 -11.52
C TYR A 263 38.34 7.14 -12.49
N PRO A 264 39.26 6.17 -12.68
CA PRO A 264 39.01 5.03 -13.56
C PRO A 264 37.88 4.13 -13.07
N THR A 265 37.88 3.83 -11.76
CA THR A 265 36.88 3.00 -11.08
C THR A 265 36.35 3.70 -9.82
N VAL A 266 35.28 3.18 -9.24
CA VAL A 266 34.74 3.68 -7.97
C VAL A 266 35.72 3.40 -6.81
N HIS A 267 36.46 2.30 -6.88
CA HIS A 267 37.44 1.91 -5.86
C HIS A 267 38.57 2.94 -5.70
N ASP A 268 38.97 3.60 -6.79
CA ASP A 268 40.06 4.58 -6.81
C ASP A 268 39.73 5.92 -6.13
N ILE A 269 38.46 6.17 -5.80
CA ILE A 269 38.03 7.38 -5.11
C ILE A 269 38.61 7.33 -3.68
N PRO A 270 39.32 8.36 -3.20
CA PRO A 270 39.92 8.33 -1.86
C PRO A 270 38.87 8.41 -0.74
N ASP A 271 37.84 9.22 -0.95
CA ASP A 271 36.82 9.51 0.07
C ASP A 271 35.76 8.40 0.17
N GLU A 272 34.97 8.42 1.24
CA GLU A 272 33.76 7.60 1.37
C GLU A 272 32.71 7.99 0.32
N LEU A 273 31.92 7.02 -0.11
CA LEU A 273 30.92 7.19 -1.15
C LEU A 273 29.53 6.77 -0.68
N ASP A 274 28.58 7.71 -0.63
CA ASP A 274 27.20 7.41 -0.23
C ASP A 274 26.32 6.93 -1.39
N LEU A 275 26.43 7.58 -2.55
CA LEU A 275 25.55 7.36 -3.71
C LEU A 275 26.33 7.17 -5.02
N ALA A 276 25.96 6.16 -5.80
CA ALA A 276 26.45 5.96 -7.16
C ALA A 276 25.34 6.17 -8.19
N VAL A 277 25.54 7.10 -9.12
CA VAL A 277 24.66 7.32 -10.27
C VAL A 277 25.23 6.59 -11.49
N VAL A 278 24.50 5.60 -11.99
CA VAL A 278 24.96 4.66 -13.01
C VAL A 278 24.37 5.02 -14.37
N ALA A 279 25.27 5.36 -15.31
CA ALA A 279 24.94 5.72 -16.69
C ALA A 279 25.84 4.97 -17.70
N VAL A 280 26.15 3.71 -17.42
CA VAL A 280 26.90 2.78 -18.29
C VAL A 280 25.96 1.73 -18.90
N PRO A 281 26.33 1.06 -20.01
CA PRO A 281 25.51 -0.01 -20.59
C PRO A 281 25.18 -1.13 -19.60
N ALA A 282 24.03 -1.79 -19.76
CA ALA A 282 23.54 -2.81 -18.82
C ALA A 282 24.56 -3.93 -18.54
N GLY A 283 25.32 -4.35 -19.55
CA GLY A 283 26.35 -5.40 -19.41
C GLY A 283 27.55 -5.03 -18.52
N GLU A 284 27.77 -3.74 -18.25
CA GLU A 284 28.86 -3.24 -17.39
C GLU A 284 28.42 -3.01 -15.94
N ILE A 285 27.12 -3.13 -15.63
CA ILE A 285 26.60 -2.80 -14.30
C ILE A 285 27.12 -3.77 -13.23
N LYS A 286 27.34 -5.04 -13.56
CA LYS A 286 27.85 -6.02 -12.59
C LYS A 286 29.19 -5.59 -11.98
N SER A 287 30.16 -5.20 -12.82
CA SER A 287 31.46 -4.71 -12.32
C SER A 287 31.31 -3.42 -11.49
N VAL A 288 30.34 -2.57 -11.84
CA VAL A 288 30.03 -1.37 -11.05
C VAL A 288 29.50 -1.72 -9.66
N LEU A 289 28.63 -2.74 -9.55
CA LEU A 289 28.11 -3.20 -8.27
C LEU A 289 29.22 -3.74 -7.37
N ASP A 290 30.15 -4.52 -7.94
CA ASP A 290 31.28 -5.10 -7.21
C ASP A 290 32.19 -3.98 -6.64
N ASP A 291 32.51 -2.95 -7.45
CA ASP A 291 33.30 -1.80 -6.99
C ASP A 291 32.55 -0.99 -5.92
N CYS A 292 31.24 -0.77 -6.10
CA CYS A 292 30.40 -0.06 -5.14
C CYS A 292 30.29 -0.81 -3.80
N MET A 293 30.19 -2.14 -3.82
CA MET A 293 30.22 -2.96 -2.61
C MET A 293 31.53 -2.80 -1.86
N ALA A 294 32.66 -2.93 -2.55
CA ALA A 294 33.98 -2.78 -1.93
C ALA A 294 34.18 -1.41 -1.29
N LYS A 295 33.49 -0.38 -1.81
CA LYS A 295 33.51 0.99 -1.29
C LYS A 295 32.45 1.28 -0.23
N GLY A 296 31.53 0.35 0.05
CA GLY A 296 30.48 0.50 1.05
C GLY A 296 29.36 1.47 0.64
N VAL A 297 29.10 1.61 -0.66
CA VAL A 297 28.03 2.47 -1.18
C VAL A 297 26.68 1.98 -0.67
N LYS A 298 25.77 2.91 -0.32
CA LYS A 298 24.45 2.57 0.24
C LYS A 298 23.33 2.64 -0.78
N GLY A 299 23.52 3.39 -1.86
CA GLY A 299 22.48 3.67 -2.84
C GLY A 299 22.97 3.73 -4.28
N LEU A 300 22.11 3.25 -5.18
CA LEU A 300 22.32 3.27 -6.62
C LEU A 300 21.16 3.99 -7.32
N VAL A 301 21.49 4.88 -8.24
CA VAL A 301 20.52 5.47 -9.18
C VAL A 301 20.87 4.98 -10.58
N VAL A 302 20.11 4.02 -11.08
CA VAL A 302 20.36 3.38 -12.38
C VAL A 302 19.50 4.05 -13.44
N LEU A 303 20.14 4.92 -14.23
CA LEU A 303 19.49 5.67 -15.31
C LEU A 303 19.45 4.87 -16.62
N THR A 304 20.28 3.84 -16.69
CA THR A 304 20.41 2.96 -17.84
C THR A 304 19.10 2.21 -18.11
N ALA A 305 18.68 2.24 -19.38
CA ALA A 305 17.61 1.40 -19.91
C ALA A 305 18.17 0.09 -20.52
N GLY A 306 17.30 -0.82 -20.92
CA GLY A 306 17.58 -2.16 -21.43
C GLY A 306 17.16 -3.31 -20.51
N PHE A 307 16.17 -3.09 -19.64
CA PHE A 307 15.75 -4.02 -18.59
C PHE A 307 14.35 -4.57 -18.86
N SER A 308 13.47 -4.68 -17.86
CA SER A 308 12.15 -5.34 -17.97
C SER A 308 11.28 -4.79 -19.11
N GLU A 309 11.47 -3.54 -19.52
CA GLU A 309 10.80 -2.94 -20.69
C GLU A 309 11.16 -3.59 -22.03
N THR A 310 12.22 -4.40 -22.09
CA THR A 310 12.68 -5.12 -23.29
C THR A 310 12.14 -6.56 -23.40
N GLY A 311 11.38 -7.03 -22.39
CA GLY A 311 10.78 -8.36 -22.36
C GLY A 311 11.43 -9.32 -21.36
N PRO A 312 11.21 -10.65 -21.50
CA PRO A 312 11.56 -11.64 -20.47
C PRO A 312 13.04 -11.69 -20.08
N ALA A 313 13.96 -11.54 -21.05
CA ALA A 313 15.40 -11.52 -20.77
C ALA A 313 15.80 -10.29 -19.94
N GLY A 314 15.19 -9.13 -20.23
CA GLY A 314 15.39 -7.91 -19.47
C GLY A 314 14.80 -7.98 -18.07
N PHE A 315 13.69 -8.69 -17.87
CA PHE A 315 13.14 -8.97 -16.54
C PHE A 315 14.10 -9.80 -15.68
N GLY A 316 14.75 -10.82 -16.28
CA GLY A 316 15.79 -11.59 -15.60
C GLY A 316 16.99 -10.71 -15.19
N ALA A 317 17.48 -9.87 -16.10
CA ALA A 317 18.59 -8.95 -15.81
C ALA A 317 18.25 -7.92 -14.73
N GLU A 318 17.00 -7.45 -14.67
CA GLU A 318 16.52 -6.53 -13.64
C GLU A 318 16.49 -7.19 -12.27
N ARG A 319 15.99 -8.43 -12.19
CA ARG A 319 16.00 -9.22 -10.96
C ARG A 319 17.43 -9.45 -10.47
N ASP A 320 18.32 -9.88 -11.37
CA ASP A 320 19.73 -10.13 -11.03
C ASP A 320 20.44 -8.86 -10.53
N LEU A 321 20.11 -7.68 -11.10
CA LEU A 321 20.59 -6.38 -10.63
C LEU A 321 20.14 -6.09 -9.19
N VAL A 322 18.84 -6.25 -8.90
CA VAL A 322 18.30 -6.00 -7.56
C VAL A 322 18.84 -7.00 -6.55
N ASP A 323 18.85 -8.29 -6.88
CA ASP A 323 19.34 -9.35 -6.02
C ASP A 323 20.82 -9.14 -5.64
N ALA A 324 21.64 -8.72 -6.60
CA ALA A 324 23.04 -8.37 -6.37
C ALA A 324 23.17 -7.09 -5.53
N ALA A 325 22.42 -6.02 -5.84
CA ALA A 325 22.48 -4.78 -5.09
C ALA A 325 22.06 -4.97 -3.62
N ARG A 326 20.94 -5.65 -3.38
CA ARG A 326 20.42 -5.97 -2.04
C ARG A 326 21.39 -6.86 -1.26
N GLY A 327 21.98 -7.86 -1.92
CA GLY A 327 23.04 -8.71 -1.34
C GLY A 327 24.27 -7.91 -0.87
N HIS A 328 24.56 -6.78 -1.52
CA HIS A 328 25.62 -5.86 -1.15
C HIS A 328 25.19 -4.74 -0.18
N GLY A 329 23.96 -4.79 0.32
CA GLY A 329 23.42 -3.82 1.26
C GLY A 329 22.92 -2.51 0.64
N MET A 330 22.83 -2.45 -0.69
CA MET A 330 22.43 -1.27 -1.45
C MET A 330 20.93 -1.25 -1.77
N ARG A 331 20.38 -0.04 -1.88
CA ARG A 331 19.08 0.21 -2.52
C ARG A 331 19.24 0.70 -3.95
N VAL A 332 18.25 0.41 -4.79
CA VAL A 332 18.24 0.80 -6.21
C VAL A 332 17.03 1.67 -6.54
N VAL A 333 17.30 2.87 -7.06
CA VAL A 333 16.32 3.67 -7.81
C VAL A 333 16.54 3.40 -9.30
N GLY A 334 15.50 2.92 -9.98
CA GLY A 334 15.59 2.47 -11.37
C GLY A 334 15.35 0.96 -11.51
N PRO A 335 15.85 0.33 -12.60
CA PRO A 335 16.54 0.94 -13.74
C PRO A 335 15.60 1.81 -14.60
N SER A 336 16.09 2.35 -15.72
CA SER A 336 15.34 3.25 -16.60
C SER A 336 14.79 4.49 -15.90
N ALA A 337 15.45 4.92 -14.81
CA ALA A 337 15.05 6.08 -14.02
C ALA A 337 15.33 7.39 -14.76
N LEU A 338 14.51 8.43 -14.53
CA LEU A 338 14.92 9.80 -14.83
C LEU A 338 15.97 10.30 -13.81
N GLY A 339 15.95 9.76 -12.59
CA GLY A 339 16.84 10.11 -11.49
C GLY A 339 16.11 10.72 -10.28
N ILE A 340 16.87 11.34 -9.39
CA ILE A 340 16.37 11.88 -8.12
C ILE A 340 16.83 13.32 -7.87
N ALA A 341 16.05 14.08 -7.09
CA ALA A 341 16.39 15.42 -6.67
C ALA A 341 15.94 15.72 -5.23
N ASN A 342 16.69 16.59 -4.55
CA ASN A 342 16.36 17.17 -3.26
C ASN A 342 16.73 18.66 -3.28
N THR A 343 15.73 19.52 -3.07
CA THR A 343 15.85 20.97 -3.21
C THR A 343 16.20 21.69 -1.89
N ASP A 344 16.40 20.95 -0.80
CA ASP A 344 16.93 21.52 0.43
C ASP A 344 18.27 22.21 0.14
N PRO A 345 18.45 23.51 0.44
CA PRO A 345 19.70 24.24 0.22
C PRO A 345 20.92 23.55 0.86
N ALA A 346 20.74 22.83 1.98
CA ALA A 346 21.80 22.10 2.64
C ALA A 346 22.28 20.86 1.85
N VAL A 347 21.48 20.40 0.87
CA VAL A 347 21.79 19.24 0.02
C VAL A 347 22.01 19.69 -1.43
N SER A 348 21.01 20.36 -2.02
CA SER A 348 20.99 20.85 -3.41
C SER A 348 21.28 19.76 -4.46
N LEU A 349 20.60 18.62 -4.32
CA LEU A 349 20.78 17.46 -5.18
C LEU A 349 19.93 17.58 -6.46
N ASN A 350 20.59 17.55 -7.62
CA ASN A 350 19.93 17.31 -8.91
C ASN A 350 20.65 16.19 -9.69
N ALA A 351 20.34 14.95 -9.33
CA ALA A 351 20.82 13.75 -10.01
C ALA A 351 19.81 13.24 -11.05
N THR A 352 19.15 14.17 -11.77
CA THR A 352 18.14 13.84 -12.79
C THR A 352 18.66 14.09 -14.21
N LEU A 353 17.95 13.55 -15.20
CA LEU A 353 18.11 13.86 -16.61
C LEU A 353 17.22 15.04 -17.07
N ALA A 354 16.48 15.68 -16.16
CA ALA A 354 15.61 16.79 -16.51
C ALA A 354 16.43 18.06 -16.83
N PRO A 355 16.06 18.82 -17.88
CA PRO A 355 16.75 20.07 -18.22
C PRO A 355 16.43 21.20 -17.24
N VAL A 356 15.26 21.14 -16.60
CA VAL A 356 14.78 22.16 -15.64
C VAL A 356 14.23 21.42 -14.43
N LEU A 357 14.75 21.77 -13.26
CA LEU A 357 14.20 21.35 -11.97
C LEU A 357 13.35 22.50 -11.41
N PRO A 358 12.12 22.23 -10.93
CA PRO A 358 11.35 23.22 -10.20
C PRO A 358 12.12 23.75 -8.99
N GLY A 359 11.83 24.99 -8.60
CA GLY A 359 12.43 25.58 -7.40
C GLY A 359 12.04 24.84 -6.12
N ARG A 360 12.64 25.24 -4.99
CA ARG A 360 12.27 24.72 -3.67
C ARG A 360 10.80 25.01 -3.36
N GLY A 361 10.14 24.03 -2.78
CA GLY A 361 8.80 24.13 -2.20
C GLY A 361 8.54 22.98 -1.24
N ARG A 362 7.28 22.58 -1.13
CA ARG A 362 6.79 21.67 -0.07
C ARG A 362 6.14 20.41 -0.62
N VAL A 363 6.42 20.09 -1.88
CA VAL A 363 5.75 19.03 -2.62
C VAL A 363 6.72 17.90 -2.92
N GLY A 364 6.45 16.72 -2.36
CA GLY A 364 7.16 15.48 -2.68
C GLY A 364 6.53 14.84 -3.91
N PHE A 365 7.33 14.37 -4.86
CA PHE A 365 6.80 13.78 -6.09
C PHE A 365 7.52 12.48 -6.48
N PHE A 366 6.76 11.39 -6.51
CA PHE A 366 7.16 10.09 -7.05
C PHE A 366 6.57 9.85 -8.45
N CYS A 367 7.41 9.44 -9.40
CA CYS A 367 7.00 9.18 -10.78
C CYS A 367 7.61 7.88 -11.33
N GLN A 368 6.80 6.94 -11.79
CA GLN A 368 7.30 5.70 -12.42
C GLN A 368 7.72 5.88 -13.88
N SER A 369 7.36 6.98 -14.56
CA SER A 369 7.71 7.16 -15.97
C SER A 369 8.94 8.06 -16.14
N GLY A 370 10.01 7.51 -16.73
CA GLY A 370 11.24 8.24 -17.01
C GLY A 370 11.04 9.39 -18.01
N PRO A 371 10.73 9.12 -19.30
CA PRO A 371 10.57 10.17 -20.33
C PRO A 371 9.50 11.22 -20.00
N LEU A 372 8.38 10.79 -19.40
CA LEU A 372 7.31 11.68 -18.98
C LEU A 372 7.73 12.54 -17.77
N GLY A 373 8.57 12.00 -16.88
CA GLY A 373 9.07 12.71 -15.70
C GLY A 373 9.77 14.02 -16.04
N ALA A 374 10.52 14.09 -17.16
CA ALA A 374 11.17 15.32 -17.59
C ALA A 374 10.16 16.40 -18.01
N ALA A 375 9.10 16.01 -18.73
CA ALA A 375 8.01 16.92 -19.11
C ALA A 375 7.21 17.37 -17.87
N ILE A 376 6.94 16.44 -16.95
CA ILE A 376 6.29 16.71 -15.66
C ILE A 376 7.08 17.76 -14.86
N LEU A 377 8.40 17.61 -14.74
CA LEU A 377 9.25 18.57 -14.02
C LEU A 377 9.29 19.93 -14.72
N GLY A 378 9.39 19.96 -16.05
CA GLY A 378 9.32 21.20 -16.82
C GLY A 378 7.99 21.94 -16.61
N GLU A 379 6.90 21.18 -16.56
CA GLU A 379 5.56 21.70 -16.35
C GLU A 379 5.34 22.20 -14.90
N ALA A 380 5.84 21.48 -13.89
CA ALA A 380 5.85 21.94 -12.51
C ALA A 380 6.65 23.25 -12.36
N ALA A 381 7.78 23.36 -13.05
CA ALA A 381 8.59 24.58 -13.07
C ALA A 381 7.86 25.73 -13.76
N ALA A 382 7.17 25.49 -14.87
CA ALA A 382 6.35 26.48 -15.57
C ALA A 382 5.23 27.04 -14.68
N ARG A 383 4.58 26.16 -13.90
CA ARG A 383 3.57 26.54 -12.89
C ARG A 383 4.17 27.14 -11.61
N LYS A 384 5.50 27.14 -11.47
CA LYS A 384 6.24 27.52 -10.25
C LYS A 384 5.78 26.74 -9.01
N LEU A 385 5.41 25.48 -9.21
CA LEU A 385 5.12 24.56 -8.11
C LEU A 385 6.45 24.05 -7.56
N GLY A 386 6.87 24.60 -6.43
CA GLY A 386 8.12 24.19 -5.80
C GLY A 386 8.04 22.77 -5.23
N LEU A 387 9.11 21.99 -5.41
CA LEU A 387 9.23 20.62 -4.89
C LEU A 387 10.09 20.61 -3.63
N SER A 388 9.86 19.67 -2.72
CA SER A 388 10.81 19.31 -1.66
C SER A 388 11.82 18.31 -2.22
N THR A 389 11.31 17.16 -2.66
CA THR A 389 12.06 16.03 -3.24
C THR A 389 11.35 15.45 -4.45
N PHE A 390 12.11 14.92 -5.40
CA PHE A 390 11.60 14.22 -6.58
C PHE A 390 12.30 12.88 -6.75
N VAL A 391 11.54 11.82 -7.03
CA VAL A 391 12.09 10.50 -7.37
C VAL A 391 11.39 9.94 -8.58
N SER A 392 12.17 9.64 -9.62
CA SER A 392 11.71 8.84 -10.74
C SER A 392 12.34 7.46 -10.70
N ALA A 393 11.53 6.43 -10.40
CA ALA A 393 12.02 5.06 -10.20
C ALA A 393 12.05 4.22 -11.49
N GLY A 394 11.61 4.75 -12.63
CA GLY A 394 11.52 4.00 -13.88
C GLY A 394 10.75 2.69 -13.67
N ASN A 395 11.42 1.57 -13.95
CA ASN A 395 10.82 0.24 -13.83
C ASN A 395 10.42 -0.13 -12.39
N ARG A 396 10.90 0.61 -11.38
CA ARG A 396 10.59 0.38 -9.95
C ARG A 396 10.96 -1.04 -9.52
N ALA A 397 12.21 -1.42 -9.76
CA ALA A 397 12.70 -2.75 -9.43
C ALA A 397 12.98 -2.95 -7.92
N ASP A 398 13.27 -1.87 -7.18
CA ASP A 398 13.49 -1.93 -5.73
C ASP A 398 12.78 -0.79 -4.98
N VAL A 399 13.25 0.45 -5.09
CA VAL A 399 12.60 1.60 -4.41
C VAL A 399 11.24 1.89 -5.05
N SER A 400 10.20 1.98 -4.22
CA SER A 400 8.80 2.10 -4.63
C SER A 400 8.10 3.33 -4.05
N GLY A 401 6.86 3.57 -4.50
CA GLY A 401 6.01 4.61 -3.92
C GLY A 401 5.70 4.38 -2.43
N ASN A 402 5.73 3.13 -1.97
CA ASN A 402 5.54 2.80 -0.55
C ASN A 402 6.68 3.33 0.31
N ASP A 403 7.93 3.13 -0.14
CA ASP A 403 9.12 3.63 0.57
C ASP A 403 9.10 5.17 0.65
N LEU A 404 8.71 5.82 -0.45
CA LEU A 404 8.62 7.28 -0.52
C LEU A 404 7.51 7.84 0.37
N LEU A 405 6.35 7.19 0.43
CA LEU A 405 5.28 7.58 1.35
C LEU A 405 5.74 7.46 2.82
N GLN A 406 6.52 6.44 3.16
CA GLN A 406 7.07 6.26 4.51
C GLN A 406 8.10 7.34 4.87
N TYR A 407 8.95 7.72 3.91
CA TYR A 407 9.85 8.87 4.04
C TYR A 407 9.06 10.17 4.27
N TRP A 408 8.11 10.48 3.39
CA TRP A 408 7.30 11.71 3.49
C TRP A 408 6.37 11.73 4.68
N ASP A 409 6.04 10.60 5.29
CA ASP A 409 5.24 10.54 6.51
C ASP A 409 5.81 11.44 7.62
N THR A 410 7.15 11.44 7.76
CA THR A 410 7.86 12.14 8.84
C THR A 410 8.74 13.31 8.38
N ASP A 411 8.95 13.46 7.07
CA ASP A 411 9.75 14.56 6.50
C ASP A 411 9.10 15.95 6.74
N PRO A 412 9.70 16.87 7.50
CA PRO A 412 9.08 18.16 7.81
C PRO A 412 9.01 19.11 6.61
N ASP A 413 9.78 18.90 5.54
CA ASP A 413 9.80 19.78 4.37
C ASP A 413 8.73 19.43 3.33
N THR A 414 8.08 18.26 3.45
CA THR A 414 7.01 17.83 2.54
C THR A 414 5.65 17.97 3.19
N ASP A 415 4.79 18.82 2.62
CA ASP A 415 3.40 19.01 3.05
C ASP A 415 2.41 18.27 2.14
N VAL A 416 2.73 18.11 0.85
CA VAL A 416 1.85 17.49 -0.17
C VAL A 416 2.61 16.42 -0.93
N VAL A 417 1.98 15.27 -1.17
CA VAL A 417 2.55 14.15 -1.91
C VAL A 417 1.86 13.99 -3.26
N LEU A 418 2.66 13.90 -4.33
CA LEU A 418 2.20 13.62 -5.69
C LEU A 418 2.72 12.26 -6.14
N LEU A 419 1.81 11.43 -6.67
CA LEU A 419 2.12 10.10 -7.16
C LEU A 419 1.68 9.97 -8.63
N TYR A 420 2.62 9.63 -9.51
CA TYR A 420 2.30 9.08 -10.83
C TYR A 420 2.62 7.58 -10.81
N LEU A 421 1.57 6.77 -10.85
CA LEU A 421 1.64 5.32 -10.66
C LEU A 421 1.20 4.58 -11.94
N GLU A 422 1.98 3.57 -12.32
CA GLU A 422 1.60 2.57 -13.31
C GLU A 422 1.29 1.23 -12.62
N THR A 423 1.90 0.99 -11.46
CA THR A 423 1.69 -0.15 -10.57
C THR A 423 1.88 0.24 -9.09
N PHE A 424 1.23 -0.50 -8.18
CA PHE A 424 1.29 -0.21 -6.73
C PHE A 424 2.36 -1.02 -5.98
N GLY A 425 2.94 -2.05 -6.59
CA GLY A 425 3.84 -2.98 -5.89
C GLY A 425 3.05 -3.87 -4.94
N ASN A 426 3.19 -3.66 -3.62
CA ASN A 426 2.35 -4.31 -2.61
C ASN A 426 1.14 -3.41 -2.28
N PRO A 427 -0.09 -3.82 -2.68
CA PRO A 427 -1.25 -2.98 -2.52
C PRO A 427 -1.83 -2.81 -1.12
N ARG A 428 -1.87 -3.89 -0.32
CA ARG A 428 -2.41 -3.83 1.04
C ARG A 428 -1.54 -2.90 1.87
N LYS A 429 -0.21 -3.02 1.70
CA LYS A 429 0.78 -2.09 2.27
C LYS A 429 0.60 -0.67 1.73
N PHE A 430 0.43 -0.48 0.42
CA PHE A 430 0.19 0.85 -0.18
C PHE A 430 -1.03 1.53 0.43
N SER A 431 -2.18 0.86 0.46
CA SER A 431 -3.43 1.42 1.00
C SER A 431 -3.29 1.77 2.48
N ARG A 432 -2.70 0.88 3.31
CA ARG A 432 -2.43 1.14 4.73
C ARG A 432 -1.53 2.35 4.95
N ILE A 433 -0.43 2.45 4.21
CA ILE A 433 0.53 3.57 4.31
C ILE A 433 -0.13 4.86 3.82
N ALA A 434 -0.75 4.84 2.63
CA ALA A 434 -1.38 6.00 2.02
C ALA A 434 -2.50 6.56 2.91
N ARG A 435 -3.36 5.70 3.47
CA ARG A 435 -4.41 6.09 4.42
C ARG A 435 -3.85 6.82 5.62
N ARG A 436 -2.73 6.35 6.17
CA ARG A 436 -2.08 6.97 7.32
C ARG A 436 -1.43 8.31 6.96
N VAL A 437 -0.67 8.37 5.86
CA VAL A 437 -0.03 9.61 5.38
C VAL A 437 -1.08 10.66 5.03
N ALA A 438 -2.16 10.27 4.35
CA ALA A 438 -3.25 11.15 3.95
C ALA A 438 -3.94 11.88 5.12
N ARG A 439 -3.86 11.34 6.36
CA ARG A 439 -4.42 12.02 7.55
C ARG A 439 -3.67 13.29 7.92
N THR A 440 -2.36 13.34 7.66
CA THR A 440 -1.50 14.48 8.00
C THR A 440 -1.13 15.29 6.76
N LYS A 441 -0.89 14.62 5.63
CA LYS A 441 -0.37 15.20 4.39
C LYS A 441 -1.21 14.75 3.19
N PRO A 442 -1.81 15.66 2.43
CA PRO A 442 -2.61 15.30 1.25
C PRO A 442 -1.81 14.48 0.24
N VAL A 443 -2.40 13.41 -0.28
CA VAL A 443 -1.83 12.56 -1.34
C VAL A 443 -2.68 12.72 -2.60
N VAL A 444 -2.07 13.14 -3.71
CA VAL A 444 -2.73 13.28 -5.02
C VAL A 444 -2.11 12.27 -5.98
N ALA A 445 -2.93 11.46 -6.64
CA ALA A 445 -2.43 10.38 -7.49
C ALA A 445 -3.07 10.41 -8.89
N VAL A 446 -2.21 10.22 -9.90
CA VAL A 446 -2.60 9.84 -11.27
C VAL A 446 -2.19 8.38 -11.46
N SER A 447 -3.12 7.57 -11.95
CA SER A 447 -2.85 6.19 -12.34
C SER A 447 -3.02 6.01 -13.84
N SER A 448 -2.02 5.41 -14.49
CA SER A 448 -2.01 5.31 -15.96
C SER A 448 -2.89 4.18 -16.51
N GLY A 449 -3.44 3.29 -15.67
CA GLY A 449 -4.32 2.17 -16.06
C GLY A 449 -3.71 1.20 -17.10
N ARG A 450 -2.44 1.38 -17.51
CA ARG A 450 -1.82 0.69 -18.65
C ARG A 450 -1.65 -0.81 -18.45
N ASN A 451 -1.62 -1.29 -17.20
CA ASN A 451 -1.51 -2.72 -16.91
C ASN A 451 -2.85 -3.46 -16.85
N ALA A 452 -3.99 -2.77 -16.94
CA ALA A 452 -5.29 -3.43 -17.13
C ALA A 452 -5.38 -4.16 -18.49
N ALA A 453 -4.50 -3.84 -19.45
CA ALA A 453 -4.49 -4.45 -20.78
C ALA A 453 -3.65 -5.75 -20.87
N ASN A 454 -2.72 -5.99 -19.95
CA ASN A 454 -1.78 -7.12 -20.01
C ASN A 454 -2.03 -8.21 -18.95
N ALA A 455 -2.96 -8.01 -18.01
CA ALA A 455 -3.40 -9.05 -17.09
C ALA A 455 -4.50 -9.90 -17.74
N PRO A 456 -4.28 -11.20 -17.98
CA PRO A 456 -5.35 -12.08 -18.41
C PRO A 456 -6.28 -12.28 -17.21
N VAL A 457 -7.53 -11.83 -17.37
CA VAL A 457 -8.63 -11.96 -16.40
C VAL A 457 -8.59 -10.91 -15.25
N SER A 458 -9.50 -9.93 -15.33
CA SER A 458 -9.78 -8.85 -14.36
C SER A 458 -8.83 -7.64 -14.33
N GLY A 459 -8.71 -6.92 -15.45
CA GLY A 459 -8.39 -5.50 -15.37
C GLY A 459 -9.56 -4.79 -14.68
N LEU A 460 -9.36 -4.27 -13.48
CA LEU A 460 -10.44 -3.57 -12.79
C LEU A 460 -10.86 -2.34 -13.59
N GLU A 461 -12.17 -2.13 -13.64
CA GLU A 461 -12.74 -0.89 -14.12
C GLU A 461 -12.18 0.26 -13.28
N ARG A 462 -11.88 1.40 -13.92
CA ARG A 462 -11.38 2.62 -13.22
C ARG A 462 -12.24 3.04 -12.02
N SER A 463 -13.51 2.63 -11.98
CA SER A 463 -14.44 2.82 -10.86
C SER A 463 -13.94 2.18 -9.57
N VAL A 464 -13.36 0.98 -9.63
CA VAL A 464 -12.90 0.28 -8.42
C VAL A 464 -11.67 0.96 -7.84
N GLU A 465 -10.68 1.26 -8.69
CA GLU A 465 -9.50 2.01 -8.27
C GLU A 465 -9.86 3.34 -7.59
N ARG A 466 -10.86 4.05 -8.14
CA ARG A 466 -11.36 5.30 -7.58
C ARG A 466 -11.95 5.14 -6.19
N ASP A 467 -12.79 4.13 -5.99
CA ASP A 467 -13.39 3.85 -4.69
C ASP A 467 -12.32 3.49 -3.64
N LEU A 468 -11.31 2.72 -4.04
CA LEU A 468 -10.22 2.29 -3.16
C LEU A 468 -9.27 3.44 -2.79
N PHE A 469 -8.94 4.31 -3.75
CA PHE A 469 -8.21 5.55 -3.47
C PHE A 469 -9.00 6.48 -2.55
N ALA A 470 -10.30 6.64 -2.79
CA ALA A 470 -11.16 7.45 -1.93
C ALA A 470 -11.23 6.88 -0.50
N GLN A 471 -11.30 5.56 -0.34
CA GLN A 471 -11.23 4.89 0.97
C GLN A 471 -9.91 5.22 1.70
N ALA A 472 -8.79 5.23 0.98
CA ALA A 472 -7.47 5.58 1.49
C ALA A 472 -7.24 7.10 1.64
N GLY A 473 -8.19 7.96 1.28
CA GLY A 473 -8.03 9.42 1.35
C GLY A 473 -7.10 10.00 0.28
N ILE A 474 -6.83 9.25 -0.78
CA ILE A 474 -6.05 9.71 -1.94
C ILE A 474 -6.97 10.53 -2.85
N VAL A 475 -6.51 11.72 -3.23
CA VAL A 475 -7.15 12.54 -4.26
C VAL A 475 -6.77 11.99 -5.64
N GLN A 476 -7.59 11.09 -6.17
CA GLN A 476 -7.41 10.61 -7.55
C GLN A 476 -7.74 11.70 -8.56
N VAL A 477 -6.92 11.81 -9.59
CA VAL A 477 -7.12 12.71 -10.72
C VAL A 477 -6.83 11.97 -12.03
N ASP A 478 -7.45 12.42 -13.12
CA ASP A 478 -7.39 11.70 -14.41
C ASP A 478 -6.20 12.15 -15.28
N THR A 479 -5.66 13.34 -15.00
CA THR A 479 -4.57 13.92 -15.79
C THR A 479 -3.50 14.55 -14.92
N ILE A 480 -2.27 14.62 -15.46
CA ILE A 480 -1.13 15.31 -14.82
C ILE A 480 -1.46 16.78 -14.56
N ALA A 481 -2.22 17.41 -15.45
CA ALA A 481 -2.56 18.80 -15.30
C ALA A 481 -3.52 19.01 -14.11
N GLU A 482 -4.50 18.10 -13.93
CA GLU A 482 -5.36 18.08 -12.74
C GLU A 482 -4.61 17.75 -11.44
N LEU A 483 -3.56 16.91 -11.52
CA LEU A 483 -2.66 16.63 -10.39
C LEU A 483 -1.99 17.91 -9.90
N PHE A 484 -1.46 18.72 -10.81
CA PHE A 484 -0.89 20.02 -10.45
C PHE A 484 -1.94 21.03 -9.99
N ASP A 485 -3.12 21.03 -10.61
CA ASP A 485 -4.24 21.89 -10.21
C ASP A 485 -4.64 21.68 -8.73
N CYS A 486 -4.70 20.42 -8.28
CA CYS A 486 -4.94 20.08 -6.88
C CYS A 486 -3.73 20.38 -5.99
N ALA A 487 -2.51 20.07 -6.47
CA ALA A 487 -1.28 20.25 -5.71
C ALA A 487 -1.05 21.71 -5.28
N MET A 488 -1.28 22.67 -6.18
CA MET A 488 -1.10 24.09 -5.88
C MET A 488 -2.06 24.56 -4.79
N LEU A 489 -3.32 24.11 -4.84
CA LEU A 489 -4.31 24.44 -3.81
C LEU A 489 -3.90 23.86 -2.45
N LEU A 490 -3.59 22.56 -2.41
CA LEU A 490 -3.22 21.84 -1.20
C LEU A 490 -1.92 22.35 -0.55
N ALA A 491 -0.97 22.80 -1.37
CA ALA A 491 0.34 23.24 -0.88
C ALA A 491 0.30 24.65 -0.27
N TYR A 492 -0.58 25.54 -0.76
CA TYR A 492 -0.49 26.97 -0.46
C TYR A 492 -1.77 27.60 0.10
N GLN A 493 -2.91 26.91 0.10
CA GLN A 493 -4.19 27.40 0.66
C GLN A 493 -4.70 26.51 1.80
N PRO A 494 -5.51 27.05 2.73
CA PRO A 494 -6.19 26.25 3.75
C PRO A 494 -7.23 25.30 3.11
N LEU A 495 -7.60 24.25 3.83
CA LEU A 495 -8.66 23.34 3.38
C LEU A 495 -10.04 23.97 3.59
N PRO A 496 -11.01 23.75 2.68
CA PRO A 496 -12.37 24.24 2.86
C PRO A 496 -13.08 23.46 3.98
N GLU A 497 -13.80 24.16 4.85
CA GLU A 497 -14.57 23.55 5.95
C GLU A 497 -15.87 22.90 5.48
N GLY A 498 -16.42 23.39 4.36
CA GLY A 498 -17.71 22.94 3.83
C GLY A 498 -17.81 23.11 2.30
N PRO A 499 -19.00 22.86 1.72
CA PRO A 499 -19.22 22.90 0.28
C PRO A 499 -19.57 24.30 -0.26
N ARG A 500 -19.74 25.32 0.58
CA ARG A 500 -20.30 26.62 0.17
C ARG A 500 -19.24 27.48 -0.51
N LEU A 501 -19.48 27.86 -1.76
CA LEU A 501 -18.55 28.59 -2.62
C LEU A 501 -19.12 29.96 -3.00
N ALA A 502 -18.32 31.00 -2.86
CA ALA A 502 -18.55 32.31 -3.47
C ALA A 502 -17.76 32.44 -4.78
N VAL A 503 -18.41 32.97 -5.82
CA VAL A 503 -17.76 33.33 -7.08
C VAL A 503 -17.83 34.85 -7.22
N VAL A 504 -16.67 35.50 -7.39
CA VAL A 504 -16.54 36.96 -7.52
C VAL A 504 -15.79 37.26 -8.80
N GLY A 505 -16.23 38.19 -9.64
CA GLY A 505 -15.45 38.58 -10.81
C GLY A 505 -16.09 39.66 -11.67
N ASN A 506 -15.38 40.06 -12.73
CA ASN A 506 -15.79 41.15 -13.63
C ASN A 506 -16.43 40.66 -14.95
N SER A 507 -16.76 39.37 -15.03
CA SER A 507 -17.29 38.74 -16.24
C SER A 507 -18.41 37.76 -15.89
N ALA A 508 -19.66 38.18 -16.11
CA ALA A 508 -20.85 37.35 -15.92
C ALA A 508 -20.76 35.95 -16.56
N ALA A 509 -20.29 35.86 -17.82
CA ALA A 509 -20.23 34.59 -18.56
C ALA A 509 -19.32 33.56 -17.87
N LEU A 510 -18.09 33.95 -17.53
CA LEU A 510 -17.16 33.11 -16.78
C LEU A 510 -17.66 32.80 -15.35
N GLY A 511 -18.36 33.74 -14.71
CA GLY A 511 -19.01 33.53 -13.41
C GLY A 511 -20.00 32.37 -13.45
N TRP A 512 -20.87 32.34 -14.45
CA TRP A 512 -21.83 31.24 -14.62
C TRP A 512 -21.16 29.90 -14.98
N LEU A 513 -20.10 29.90 -15.79
CA LEU A 513 -19.31 28.68 -16.04
C LEU A 513 -18.72 28.10 -14.74
N ALA A 514 -18.22 28.96 -13.84
CA ALA A 514 -17.75 28.54 -12.53
C ALA A 514 -18.87 27.91 -11.70
N VAL A 515 -20.04 28.54 -11.67
CA VAL A 515 -21.23 28.09 -10.93
C VAL A 515 -21.70 26.72 -11.43
N ASP A 516 -21.82 26.54 -12.75
CA ASP A 516 -22.29 25.29 -13.34
C ASP A 516 -21.30 24.14 -13.10
N ALA A 517 -20.00 24.40 -13.26
CA ALA A 517 -18.96 23.41 -12.99
C ALA A 517 -18.93 23.02 -11.50
N ALA A 518 -19.04 24.00 -10.59
CA ALA A 518 -19.05 23.77 -9.16
C ALA A 518 -20.29 22.98 -8.70
N ARG A 519 -21.48 23.32 -9.19
CA ARG A 519 -22.72 22.58 -8.90
C ARG A 519 -22.66 21.15 -9.44
N GLY A 520 -22.12 20.96 -10.64
CA GLY A 520 -21.90 19.64 -11.23
C GLY A 520 -21.00 18.72 -10.40
N GLU A 521 -20.11 19.30 -9.59
CA GLU A 521 -19.22 18.57 -8.67
C GLU A 521 -19.76 18.44 -7.24
N GLY A 522 -20.95 18.99 -6.97
CA GLY A 522 -21.62 18.95 -5.67
C GLY A 522 -21.24 20.07 -4.70
N LEU A 523 -20.68 21.19 -5.18
CA LEU A 523 -20.50 22.40 -4.37
C LEU A 523 -21.78 23.23 -4.33
N GLU A 524 -21.98 23.93 -3.23
CA GLU A 524 -23.13 24.81 -3.01
C GLU A 524 -22.74 26.24 -3.38
N VAL A 525 -23.32 26.77 -4.46
CA VAL A 525 -22.94 28.10 -4.98
C VAL A 525 -24.14 29.02 -5.00
N ALA A 526 -24.00 30.17 -4.34
CA ALA A 526 -24.94 31.30 -4.43
C ALA A 526 -24.83 32.00 -5.79
N GLU A 527 -25.61 33.06 -6.00
CA GLU A 527 -25.48 33.89 -7.20
C GLU A 527 -24.07 34.54 -7.24
N PRO A 528 -23.36 34.50 -8.39
CA PRO A 528 -22.02 35.06 -8.49
C PRO A 528 -22.07 36.58 -8.30
N THR A 529 -21.11 37.13 -7.57
CA THR A 529 -20.93 38.58 -7.41
C THR A 529 -20.25 39.13 -8.66
N ASP A 530 -21.04 39.70 -9.57
CA ASP A 530 -20.56 40.36 -10.78
C ASP A 530 -20.20 41.82 -10.48
N LEU A 531 -18.90 42.14 -10.58
CA LEU A 531 -18.34 43.49 -10.41
C LEU A 531 -18.46 44.33 -11.69
N GLY A 532 -18.82 43.70 -12.81
CA GLY A 532 -18.91 44.33 -14.12
C GLY A 532 -17.55 44.60 -14.77
N PRO A 533 -17.51 44.84 -16.09
CA PRO A 533 -16.27 44.94 -16.87
C PRO A 533 -15.42 46.19 -16.57
N GLN A 534 -15.98 47.16 -15.83
CA GLN A 534 -15.32 48.41 -15.41
C GLN A 534 -14.89 48.39 -13.94
N ALA A 535 -14.89 47.20 -13.31
CA ALA A 535 -14.48 47.05 -11.92
C ALA A 535 -13.06 47.61 -11.69
N GLU A 536 -12.90 48.36 -10.62
CA GLU A 536 -11.64 48.90 -10.16
C GLU A 536 -11.01 47.99 -9.09
N PRO A 537 -9.70 48.10 -8.80
CA PRO A 537 -9.06 47.28 -7.77
C PRO A 537 -9.75 47.34 -6.40
N ALA A 538 -10.33 48.49 -6.01
CA ALA A 538 -11.04 48.65 -4.74
C ALA A 538 -12.29 47.75 -4.65
N ASP A 539 -12.96 47.49 -5.76
CA ASP A 539 -14.15 46.62 -5.81
C ASP A 539 -13.76 45.17 -5.53
N TYR A 540 -12.65 44.71 -6.10
CA TYR A 540 -12.09 43.38 -5.81
C TYR A 540 -11.66 43.23 -4.35
N LEU A 541 -11.01 44.25 -3.78
CA LEU A 541 -10.64 44.25 -2.36
C LEU A 541 -11.87 44.06 -1.47
N SER A 542 -12.91 44.86 -1.67
CA SER A 542 -14.14 44.80 -0.86
C SER A 542 -14.84 43.45 -1.03
N ALA A 543 -15.10 43.03 -2.27
CA ALA A 543 -15.86 41.82 -2.54
C ALA A 543 -15.15 40.55 -2.04
N VAL A 544 -13.83 40.46 -2.19
CA VAL A 544 -13.05 39.34 -1.64
C VAL A 544 -13.07 39.38 -0.11
N ALA A 545 -12.86 40.54 0.51
CA ALA A 545 -12.89 40.66 1.97
C ALA A 545 -14.28 40.28 2.54
N ASP A 546 -15.37 40.71 1.91
CA ASP A 546 -16.74 40.39 2.31
C ASP A 546 -17.01 38.88 2.21
N ALA A 547 -16.60 38.24 1.10
CA ALA A 547 -16.72 36.80 0.91
C ALA A 547 -15.90 36.01 1.95
N MET A 548 -14.68 36.47 2.25
CA MET A 548 -13.82 35.84 3.25
C MET A 548 -14.39 35.92 4.66
N ASN A 549 -15.02 37.05 5.02
CA ASN A 549 -15.62 37.28 6.33
C ASN A 549 -17.01 36.62 6.51
N SER A 550 -17.69 36.25 5.42
CA SER A 550 -19.04 35.66 5.48
C SER A 550 -19.03 34.25 6.08
N ALA A 551 -19.84 34.00 7.11
CA ALA A 551 -20.01 32.65 7.67
C ALA A 551 -20.74 31.68 6.70
N GLU A 552 -21.31 32.19 5.61
CA GLU A 552 -22.01 31.42 4.57
C GLU A 552 -21.12 30.96 3.41
N VAL A 553 -19.82 31.21 3.51
CA VAL A 553 -18.84 30.92 2.47
C VAL A 553 -17.69 30.10 3.07
N ASP A 554 -17.34 28.98 2.45
CA ASP A 554 -16.25 28.09 2.84
C ASP A 554 -15.05 28.18 1.88
N ALA A 555 -15.24 28.73 0.68
CA ALA A 555 -14.21 28.93 -0.34
C ALA A 555 -14.58 30.08 -1.32
N VAL A 556 -13.59 30.68 -1.98
CA VAL A 556 -13.80 31.78 -2.94
C VAL A 556 -13.06 31.52 -4.25
N ILE A 557 -13.77 31.63 -5.39
CA ILE A 557 -13.16 31.71 -6.73
C ILE A 557 -13.26 33.15 -7.23
N VAL A 558 -12.12 33.75 -7.56
CA VAL A 558 -12.01 35.12 -8.08
C VAL A 558 -11.67 35.11 -9.57
N ILE A 559 -12.54 35.66 -10.40
CA ILE A 559 -12.38 35.71 -11.85
C ILE A 559 -11.93 37.11 -12.27
N PHE A 560 -10.82 37.16 -13.02
CA PHE A 560 -10.28 38.38 -13.59
C PHE A 560 -10.08 38.23 -15.10
N ALA A 561 -10.98 38.83 -15.87
CA ALA A 561 -11.00 38.81 -17.32
C ALA A 561 -11.27 40.23 -17.85
N PRO A 562 -10.25 41.11 -17.92
CA PRO A 562 -10.47 42.48 -18.36
C PRO A 562 -10.76 42.53 -19.88
N PRO A 563 -11.71 43.36 -20.34
CA PRO A 563 -12.09 43.43 -21.76
C PRO A 563 -10.99 44.05 -22.65
N VAL A 564 -10.06 44.79 -22.04
CA VAL A 564 -8.88 45.37 -22.68
C VAL A 564 -7.65 45.13 -21.78
N PRO A 565 -6.43 45.13 -22.33
CA PRO A 565 -5.22 45.01 -21.50
C PRO A 565 -5.14 46.13 -20.45
N VAL A 566 -5.07 45.77 -19.16
CA VAL A 566 -4.93 46.70 -18.03
C VAL A 566 -3.76 46.30 -17.12
N ALA A 567 -3.36 47.20 -16.21
CA ALA A 567 -2.29 46.94 -15.24
C ALA A 567 -2.72 45.93 -14.16
N VAL A 568 -2.50 44.65 -14.45
CA VAL A 568 -2.85 43.48 -13.61
C VAL A 568 -2.31 43.57 -12.17
N THR A 569 -1.19 44.29 -11.97
CA THR A 569 -0.51 44.46 -10.67
C THR A 569 -1.43 44.95 -9.57
N THR A 570 -2.20 46.00 -9.83
CA THR A 570 -3.05 46.65 -8.82
C THR A 570 -4.24 45.77 -8.43
N PHE A 571 -4.81 45.04 -9.38
CA PHE A 571 -5.87 44.06 -9.14
C PHE A 571 -5.38 42.87 -8.32
N ALA A 572 -4.22 42.32 -8.66
CA ALA A 572 -3.62 41.22 -7.90
C ALA A 572 -3.28 41.64 -6.45
N GLU A 573 -2.79 42.86 -6.25
CA GLU A 573 -2.55 43.44 -4.92
C GLU A 573 -3.84 43.59 -4.11
N ALA A 574 -4.92 44.06 -4.75
CA ALA A 574 -6.22 44.19 -4.10
C ALA A 574 -6.81 42.83 -3.69
N ILE A 575 -6.77 41.83 -4.57
CA ILE A 575 -7.23 40.46 -4.26
C ILE A 575 -6.41 39.88 -3.11
N ARG A 576 -5.09 40.02 -3.15
CA ARG A 576 -4.20 39.54 -2.08
C ARG A 576 -4.45 40.27 -0.75
N ALA A 577 -4.74 41.57 -0.80
CA ALA A 577 -5.09 42.35 0.38
C ALA A 577 -6.43 41.91 0.99
N GLY A 578 -7.44 41.60 0.15
CA GLY A 578 -8.73 41.04 0.61
C GLY A 578 -8.60 39.65 1.22
N ALA A 579 -7.58 38.88 0.81
CA ALA A 579 -7.30 37.53 1.29
C ALA A 579 -6.16 37.46 2.34
N ARG A 580 -5.69 38.59 2.90
CA ARG A 580 -4.45 38.66 3.70
C ARG A 580 -4.45 37.78 4.96
N GLU A 581 -5.62 37.48 5.52
CA GLU A 581 -5.81 36.61 6.69
C GLU A 581 -6.69 35.40 6.35
N ALA A 582 -6.57 34.88 5.12
CA ALA A 582 -7.47 33.85 4.63
C ALA A 582 -7.47 32.59 5.49
N THR A 583 -8.59 32.34 6.15
CA THR A 583 -8.93 31.07 6.82
C THR A 583 -9.58 30.07 5.87
N LYS A 584 -9.96 30.52 4.67
CA LYS A 584 -10.66 29.77 3.62
C LYS A 584 -9.87 29.79 2.33
N PRO A 585 -9.92 28.73 1.51
CA PRO A 585 -9.20 28.70 0.25
C PRO A 585 -9.72 29.77 -0.72
N VAL A 586 -8.79 30.52 -1.28
CA VAL A 586 -9.02 31.44 -2.40
C VAL A 586 -8.32 30.89 -3.64
N LEU A 587 -9.04 30.87 -4.76
CA LEU A 587 -8.55 30.46 -6.06
C LEU A 587 -8.82 31.59 -7.05
N THR A 588 -7.98 31.73 -8.07
CA THR A 588 -8.19 32.74 -9.10
C THR A 588 -8.22 32.16 -10.51
N THR A 589 -8.83 32.90 -11.43
CA THR A 589 -8.72 32.67 -12.87
C THR A 589 -8.29 33.99 -13.51
N PHE A 590 -6.99 34.14 -13.72
CA PHE A 590 -6.42 35.21 -14.54
C PHE A 590 -6.30 34.70 -15.98
N VAL A 591 -7.03 35.30 -16.90
CA VAL A 591 -6.94 34.90 -18.31
C VAL A 591 -5.48 35.02 -18.79
N ALA A 592 -4.94 33.93 -19.33
CA ALA A 592 -3.56 33.76 -19.79
C ALA A 592 -2.46 33.60 -18.71
N ASP A 593 -2.78 33.50 -17.42
CA ASP A 593 -1.82 33.14 -16.36
C ASP A 593 -2.27 31.89 -15.59
N HIS A 594 -1.36 30.93 -15.43
CA HIS A 594 -1.63 29.66 -14.75
C HIS A 594 -0.46 29.28 -13.86
N GLY A 595 -0.75 28.59 -12.75
CA GLY A 595 0.28 28.24 -11.77
C GLY A 595 0.23 29.14 -10.53
N MET A 596 1.41 29.57 -10.08
CA MET A 596 1.58 30.59 -9.06
C MET A 596 2.02 31.92 -9.69
N PRO A 597 1.08 32.86 -9.96
CA PRO A 597 1.42 34.20 -10.45
C PRO A 597 2.33 34.91 -9.47
N ASN A 598 3.39 35.59 -9.97
CA ASN A 598 4.33 36.31 -9.09
C ASN A 598 3.63 37.37 -8.22
N LEU A 599 2.55 37.97 -8.73
CA LEU A 599 1.79 39.02 -8.06
C LEU A 599 0.88 38.50 -6.94
N LEU A 600 0.50 37.22 -7.01
CA LEU A 600 -0.34 36.54 -6.01
C LEU A 600 0.46 35.63 -5.08
N THR A 601 1.77 35.56 -5.29
CA THR A 601 2.70 34.75 -4.51
C THR A 601 3.15 35.52 -3.28
N VAL A 602 3.02 34.90 -2.11
CA VAL A 602 3.70 35.31 -0.87
C VAL A 602 5.06 34.62 -0.86
N ARG A 603 6.14 35.41 -0.81
CA ARG A 603 7.51 34.88 -0.78
C ARG A 603 8.12 35.03 0.60
N GLY A 604 8.59 33.92 1.12
CA GLY A 604 9.34 33.83 2.36
C GLY A 604 10.81 34.23 2.21
N ASN A 605 11.56 34.00 3.29
CA ASN A 605 13.01 34.15 3.26
C ASN A 605 13.63 33.22 2.20
N GLY A 606 14.58 33.74 1.41
CA GLY A 606 15.19 32.99 0.30
C GLY A 606 14.30 32.84 -0.95
N GLY A 607 13.15 33.52 -1.02
CA GLY A 607 12.33 33.59 -2.24
C GLY A 607 11.40 32.40 -2.49
N VAL A 608 11.29 31.47 -1.52
CA VAL A 608 10.40 30.30 -1.56
C VAL A 608 8.94 30.73 -1.45
N VAL A 609 8.06 30.05 -2.18
CA VAL A 609 6.60 30.27 -2.13
C VAL A 609 6.07 29.79 -0.77
N GLU A 610 5.33 30.64 -0.06
CA GLU A 610 4.75 30.35 1.25
C GLU A 610 3.23 30.16 1.19
N ARG A 611 2.66 29.60 2.27
CA ARG A 611 1.22 29.50 2.47
C ARG A 611 0.59 30.90 2.46
N GLY A 612 -0.64 30.99 1.97
CA GLY A 612 -1.33 32.26 1.68
C GLY A 612 -1.12 32.74 0.24
N SER A 613 -0.23 32.11 -0.53
CA SER A 613 -0.11 32.35 -1.97
C SER A 613 -1.33 31.83 -2.73
N ILE A 614 -1.88 32.63 -3.64
CA ILE A 614 -3.16 32.32 -4.31
C ILE A 614 -2.89 31.71 -5.70
N PRO A 615 -3.32 30.47 -5.98
CA PRO A 615 -3.15 29.83 -7.29
C PRO A 615 -4.06 30.45 -8.36
N SER A 616 -3.58 30.45 -9.61
CA SER A 616 -4.38 30.81 -10.79
C SER A 616 -4.56 29.63 -11.73
N TYR A 617 -5.79 29.46 -12.20
CA TYR A 617 -6.22 28.42 -13.13
C TYR A 617 -6.52 29.05 -14.50
N PRO A 618 -6.31 28.31 -15.60
CA PRO A 618 -6.55 28.85 -16.94
C PRO A 618 -8.03 29.09 -17.24
N ASP A 619 -8.94 28.41 -16.53
CA ASP A 619 -10.39 28.51 -16.67
C ASP A 619 -11.09 28.25 -15.31
N PRO A 620 -12.30 28.80 -15.10
CA PRO A 620 -13.00 28.65 -13.83
C PRO A 620 -13.46 27.22 -13.54
N GLU A 621 -13.74 26.42 -14.56
CA GLU A 621 -14.19 25.03 -14.39
C GLU A 621 -13.08 24.16 -13.78
N ARG A 622 -11.82 24.37 -14.16
CA ARG A 622 -10.67 23.70 -13.55
C ARG A 622 -10.48 24.10 -12.09
N ALA A 623 -10.65 25.38 -11.76
CA ALA A 623 -10.62 25.84 -10.38
C ALA A 623 -11.72 25.16 -9.53
N ALA A 624 -12.95 25.11 -10.05
CA ALA A 624 -14.08 24.46 -9.39
C ALA A 624 -13.86 22.95 -9.18
N ARG A 625 -13.37 22.23 -10.20
CA ARG A 625 -13.05 20.79 -10.10
C ARG A 625 -11.95 20.50 -9.08
N ALA A 626 -10.87 21.29 -9.09
CA ALA A 626 -9.77 21.14 -8.12
C ALA A 626 -10.27 21.38 -6.68
N LEU A 627 -11.06 22.44 -6.46
CA LEU A 627 -11.66 22.74 -5.17
C LEU A 627 -12.58 21.61 -4.69
N ALA A 628 -13.44 21.07 -5.56
CA ALA A 628 -14.36 19.99 -5.19
C ALA A 628 -13.61 18.73 -4.74
N ARG A 629 -12.52 18.36 -5.43
CA ARG A 629 -11.67 17.23 -5.05
C ARG A 629 -10.97 17.46 -3.72
N VAL A 630 -10.41 18.65 -3.50
CA VAL A 630 -9.80 19.03 -2.22
C VAL A 630 -10.82 19.08 -1.08
N ARG A 631 -12.07 19.50 -1.33
CA ARG A 631 -13.16 19.44 -0.36
C ARG A 631 -13.53 18.02 0.02
N ARG A 632 -13.61 17.10 -0.95
CA ARG A 632 -13.84 15.66 -0.66
C ARG A 632 -12.75 15.09 0.25
N TYR A 633 -11.49 15.43 -0.01
CA TYR A 633 -10.38 15.09 0.88
C TYR A 633 -10.49 15.73 2.27
N ALA A 634 -10.81 17.03 2.35
CA ALA A 634 -10.98 17.73 3.63
C ALA A 634 -12.07 17.06 4.48
N ALA A 635 -13.20 16.73 3.86
CA ALA A 635 -14.30 16.02 4.50
C ALA A 635 -13.93 14.58 4.92
N TRP A 636 -13.07 13.88 4.17
CA TRP A 636 -12.55 12.57 4.55
C TRP A 636 -11.59 12.68 5.75
N ARG A 637 -10.69 13.68 5.72
CA ARG A 637 -9.63 13.87 6.72
C ARG A 637 -10.21 14.12 8.12
N THR A 638 -11.32 14.83 8.21
CA THR A 638 -12.01 15.15 9.48
C THR A 638 -12.83 14.00 10.06
N ARG A 639 -13.10 12.93 9.28
CA ARG A 639 -13.83 11.76 9.80
C ARG A 639 -13.02 11.06 10.89
N PRO A 640 -13.64 10.67 12.01
CA PRO A 640 -12.99 9.80 13.00
C PRO A 640 -12.46 8.52 12.35
N ALA A 641 -11.32 8.02 12.84
CA ALA A 641 -10.85 6.69 12.45
C ALA A 641 -11.81 5.64 13.04
N SER A 642 -12.39 4.80 12.19
CA SER A 642 -13.12 3.61 12.63
C SER A 642 -12.13 2.45 12.73
N LEU A 643 -12.23 1.65 13.79
CA LEU A 643 -11.46 0.42 13.93
C LEU A 643 -12.22 -0.75 13.28
N VAL A 644 -11.47 -1.76 12.86
CA VAL A 644 -12.04 -3.03 12.41
C VAL A 644 -12.46 -3.80 13.66
N VAL A 645 -13.75 -4.11 13.76
CA VAL A 645 -14.31 -4.89 14.87
C VAL A 645 -14.81 -6.21 14.31
N ARG A 646 -14.34 -7.32 14.89
CA ARG A 646 -14.78 -8.67 14.51
C ARG A 646 -16.18 -8.92 15.07
N PRO A 647 -17.15 -9.34 14.23
CA PRO A 647 -18.47 -9.73 14.72
C PRO A 647 -18.41 -10.95 15.65
N ASP A 648 -19.33 -11.02 16.62
CA ASP A 648 -19.45 -12.18 17.51
C ASP A 648 -19.91 -13.45 16.78
N GLY A 649 -19.61 -14.61 17.40
CA GLY A 649 -20.07 -15.93 16.94
C GLY A 649 -19.32 -16.46 15.71
N ILE A 650 -18.02 -16.13 15.60
CA ILE A 650 -17.12 -16.66 14.56
C ILE A 650 -16.31 -17.84 15.13
N GLU A 651 -16.30 -18.96 14.40
CA GLU A 651 -15.57 -20.18 14.73
C GLU A 651 -14.34 -20.34 13.81
N VAL A 652 -13.32 -19.48 13.97
CA VAL A 652 -12.13 -19.44 13.08
C VAL A 652 -11.40 -20.79 13.02
N GLY A 653 -11.19 -21.45 14.17
CA GLY A 653 -10.49 -22.74 14.24
C GLY A 653 -11.16 -23.82 13.38
N ARG A 654 -12.48 -23.98 13.52
CA ARG A 654 -13.27 -24.91 12.70
C ARG A 654 -13.18 -24.57 11.21
N ALA A 655 -13.26 -23.28 10.88
CA ALA A 655 -13.20 -22.85 9.49
C ALA A 655 -11.84 -23.16 8.83
N ARG A 656 -10.73 -22.98 9.57
CA ARG A 656 -9.38 -23.35 9.13
C ARG A 656 -9.25 -24.86 8.90
N GLU A 657 -9.73 -25.67 9.84
CA GLU A 657 -9.72 -27.14 9.69
C GLU A 657 -10.48 -27.63 8.46
N LEU A 658 -11.58 -26.95 8.08
CA LEU A 658 -12.34 -27.27 6.88
C LEU A 658 -11.56 -26.91 5.61
N VAL A 659 -11.02 -25.69 5.55
CA VAL A 659 -10.25 -25.19 4.39
C VAL A 659 -8.99 -26.02 4.17
N GLU A 660 -8.22 -26.30 5.23
CA GLU A 660 -7.01 -27.13 5.16
C GLU A 660 -7.33 -28.52 4.59
N ARG A 661 -8.37 -29.17 5.12
CA ARG A 661 -8.83 -30.48 4.63
C ARG A 661 -9.25 -30.47 3.16
N TRP A 662 -9.83 -29.38 2.67
CA TRP A 662 -10.24 -29.24 1.27
C TRP A 662 -9.06 -28.90 0.36
N THR A 663 -8.15 -28.03 0.79
CA THR A 663 -6.94 -27.66 0.06
C THR A 663 -5.98 -28.84 -0.08
N ASP A 664 -5.85 -29.68 0.95
CA ASP A 664 -5.07 -30.94 0.88
C ASP A 664 -5.57 -31.87 -0.24
N ARG A 665 -6.89 -31.88 -0.48
CA ARG A 665 -7.51 -32.68 -1.55
C ARG A 665 -7.45 -31.98 -2.92
N ARG A 666 -7.29 -30.66 -2.94
CA ARG A 666 -7.39 -29.80 -4.13
C ARG A 666 -6.28 -28.72 -4.11
N PRO A 667 -5.01 -29.09 -4.30
CA PRO A 667 -3.87 -28.18 -4.09
C PRO A 667 -3.82 -26.99 -5.06
N GLU A 668 -4.42 -27.10 -6.26
CA GLU A 668 -4.51 -25.99 -7.23
C GLU A 668 -5.69 -25.02 -6.95
N GLY A 669 -6.56 -25.35 -5.99
CA GLY A 669 -7.80 -24.62 -5.71
C GLY A 669 -8.97 -25.04 -6.60
N ASP A 670 -10.19 -24.86 -6.10
CA ASP A 670 -11.44 -25.20 -6.81
C ASP A 670 -12.65 -24.48 -6.18
N TRP A 671 -13.79 -24.53 -6.87
CA TRP A 671 -15.09 -24.14 -6.31
C TRP A 671 -15.56 -25.17 -5.28
N LEU A 672 -15.97 -24.69 -4.11
CA LEU A 672 -16.63 -25.52 -3.11
C LEU A 672 -18.02 -25.93 -3.61
N GLY A 673 -18.44 -27.16 -3.25
CA GLY A 673 -19.82 -27.59 -3.45
C GLY A 673 -20.79 -26.76 -2.60
N ASP A 674 -22.08 -26.74 -2.95
CA ASP A 674 -23.06 -25.86 -2.29
C ASP A 674 -23.20 -26.13 -0.77
N LEU A 675 -23.11 -27.40 -0.36
CA LEU A 675 -23.12 -27.79 1.07
C LEU A 675 -21.81 -27.40 1.78
N GLU A 676 -20.66 -27.57 1.12
CA GLU A 676 -19.35 -27.17 1.65
C GLU A 676 -19.29 -25.64 1.87
N ALA A 677 -19.76 -24.87 0.88
CA ALA A 677 -19.87 -23.42 0.97
C ALA A 677 -20.81 -23.00 2.11
N ALA A 678 -21.97 -23.64 2.26
CA ALA A 678 -22.90 -23.36 3.34
C ALA A 678 -22.29 -23.67 4.73
N GLU A 679 -21.54 -24.76 4.86
CA GLU A 679 -20.86 -25.12 6.11
C GLU A 679 -19.77 -24.11 6.49
N LEU A 680 -18.95 -23.69 5.52
CA LEU A 680 -17.90 -22.69 5.73
C LEU A 680 -18.49 -21.35 6.15
N LEU A 681 -19.51 -20.87 5.42
CA LEU A 681 -20.17 -19.60 5.70
C LEU A 681 -20.84 -19.59 7.08
N ALA A 682 -21.40 -20.72 7.51
CA ALA A 682 -22.01 -20.85 8.83
C ALA A 682 -21.01 -20.63 9.97
N CYS A 683 -19.73 -20.97 9.80
CA CYS A 683 -18.66 -20.72 10.79
C CYS A 683 -18.46 -19.22 11.05
N TYR A 684 -18.84 -18.35 10.11
CA TYR A 684 -18.80 -16.88 10.25
C TYR A 684 -20.18 -16.27 10.54
N GLY A 685 -21.18 -17.10 10.88
CA GLY A 685 -22.55 -16.66 11.10
C GLY A 685 -23.31 -16.24 9.83
N ILE A 686 -22.77 -16.54 8.64
CA ILE A 686 -23.39 -16.26 7.35
C ILE A 686 -24.29 -17.43 6.98
N ARG A 687 -25.61 -17.28 7.16
CA ARG A 687 -26.57 -18.36 6.93
C ARG A 687 -27.28 -18.20 5.58
N ILE A 688 -27.10 -19.19 4.70
CA ILE A 688 -27.92 -19.35 3.51
C ILE A 688 -29.32 -19.81 3.94
N VAL A 689 -30.36 -19.31 3.27
CA VAL A 689 -31.74 -19.76 3.50
C VAL A 689 -31.80 -21.28 3.31
N GLU A 690 -32.40 -21.94 4.30
CA GLU A 690 -32.36 -23.38 4.45
C GLU A 690 -32.82 -24.13 3.19
N PHE A 691 -31.97 -25.03 2.70
CA PHE A 691 -32.22 -25.85 1.51
C PHE A 691 -31.83 -27.31 1.75
N ARG A 692 -32.33 -28.19 0.86
CA ARG A 692 -31.98 -29.60 0.77
C ARG A 692 -31.74 -29.97 -0.69
N GLU A 693 -30.78 -30.86 -0.92
CA GLU A 693 -30.62 -31.52 -2.21
C GLU A 693 -31.65 -32.63 -2.38
N ALA A 694 -32.38 -32.62 -3.48
CA ALA A 694 -33.27 -33.69 -3.89
C ALA A 694 -32.76 -34.30 -5.20
N ARG A 695 -32.82 -35.64 -5.29
CA ARG A 695 -32.35 -36.43 -6.45
C ARG A 695 -33.47 -37.24 -7.11
N ASP A 696 -34.68 -37.09 -6.59
CA ASP A 696 -35.88 -37.71 -7.12
C ASP A 696 -37.13 -36.94 -6.62
N PRO A 697 -38.30 -37.16 -7.24
CA PRO A 697 -39.50 -36.43 -6.86
C PRO A 697 -40.00 -36.72 -5.43
N GLU A 698 -39.69 -37.88 -4.84
CA GLU A 698 -40.08 -38.20 -3.45
C GLU A 698 -39.16 -37.51 -2.45
N SER A 699 -37.84 -37.53 -2.67
CA SER A 699 -36.89 -36.78 -1.83
C SER A 699 -37.15 -35.28 -1.87
N ALA A 700 -37.60 -34.73 -3.01
CA ALA A 700 -38.02 -33.34 -3.12
C ALA A 700 -39.24 -33.00 -2.24
N VAL A 701 -40.23 -33.88 -2.21
CA VAL A 701 -41.44 -33.69 -1.36
C VAL A 701 -41.08 -33.86 0.12
N ALA A 702 -40.26 -34.84 0.48
CA ALA A 702 -39.78 -35.02 1.85
C ALA A 702 -39.02 -33.79 2.36
N ALA A 703 -38.11 -33.25 1.54
CA ALA A 703 -37.41 -32.01 1.82
C ALA A 703 -38.37 -30.82 2.00
N ALA A 704 -39.39 -30.69 1.15
CA ALA A 704 -40.38 -29.62 1.26
C ALA A 704 -41.20 -29.71 2.56
N ALA A 705 -41.57 -30.93 2.98
CA ALA A 705 -42.28 -31.16 4.23
C ALA A 705 -41.42 -30.82 5.46
N GLU A 706 -40.12 -31.13 5.42
CA GLU A 706 -39.16 -30.77 6.47
C GLU A 706 -38.96 -29.24 6.57
N LEU A 707 -38.75 -28.57 5.43
CA LEU A 707 -38.51 -27.12 5.36
C LEU A 707 -39.78 -26.29 5.65
N GLY A 708 -40.95 -26.86 5.45
CA GLY A 708 -42.24 -26.18 5.60
C GLY A 708 -42.61 -25.31 4.40
N TYR A 709 -43.89 -25.35 4.03
CA TYR A 709 -44.43 -24.61 2.88
C TYR A 709 -44.63 -23.11 3.16
N PRO A 710 -44.47 -22.24 2.15
CA PRO A 710 -44.10 -22.53 0.76
C PRO A 710 -42.58 -22.71 0.56
N VAL A 711 -42.22 -23.51 -0.44
CA VAL A 711 -40.83 -23.75 -0.87
C VAL A 711 -40.61 -23.35 -2.33
N ALA A 712 -39.35 -23.23 -2.72
CA ALA A 712 -38.89 -23.10 -4.10
C ALA A 712 -38.11 -24.35 -4.54
N ALA A 713 -38.21 -24.69 -5.82
CA ALA A 713 -37.34 -25.67 -6.46
C ALA A 713 -36.37 -24.93 -7.40
N LYS A 714 -35.06 -25.22 -7.30
CA LYS A 714 -34.00 -24.51 -8.02
C LYS A 714 -33.04 -25.50 -8.70
N ALA A 715 -32.74 -25.26 -9.97
CA ALA A 715 -31.71 -25.98 -10.69
C ALA A 715 -30.30 -25.74 -10.10
N THR A 716 -29.42 -26.74 -10.22
CA THR A 716 -28.09 -26.69 -9.61
C THR A 716 -26.94 -26.33 -10.54
N GLY A 717 -27.13 -26.39 -11.86
CA GLY A 717 -26.07 -26.02 -12.82
C GLY A 717 -25.83 -24.51 -12.88
N GLU A 718 -24.55 -24.09 -12.96
CA GLU A 718 -24.13 -22.67 -12.94
C GLU A 718 -24.76 -21.85 -14.09
N MET A 719 -24.93 -22.45 -15.26
CA MET A 719 -25.62 -21.82 -16.39
C MET A 719 -27.04 -21.37 -16.04
N TRP A 720 -27.75 -22.13 -15.20
CA TRP A 720 -29.15 -21.85 -14.80
C TRP A 720 -29.25 -20.84 -13.66
N ARG A 721 -28.16 -20.65 -12.90
CA ARG A 721 -28.11 -19.76 -11.74
C ARG A 721 -27.65 -18.34 -12.09
N SER A 722 -26.74 -18.21 -13.06
CA SER A 722 -26.13 -16.93 -13.47
C SER A 722 -26.92 -16.16 -14.53
N ARG A 723 -27.93 -16.80 -15.14
CA ARG A 723 -28.66 -16.30 -16.31
C ARG A 723 -30.15 -16.11 -15.98
N PRO A 724 -30.60 -14.87 -15.71
CA PRO A 724 -31.99 -14.61 -15.35
C PRO A 724 -32.98 -14.87 -16.52
N ASP A 725 -32.49 -15.01 -17.74
CA ASP A 725 -33.26 -15.38 -18.93
C ASP A 725 -33.60 -16.88 -19.01
N PHE A 726 -32.93 -17.72 -18.21
CA PHE A 726 -33.27 -19.14 -18.11
C PHE A 726 -34.25 -19.41 -16.95
N ILE A 727 -35.25 -20.26 -17.21
CA ILE A 727 -36.29 -20.61 -16.23
C ILE A 727 -35.80 -21.74 -15.29
N GLY A 728 -34.71 -21.49 -14.56
CA GLY A 728 -34.09 -22.45 -13.64
C GLY A 728 -34.73 -22.56 -12.26
N VAL A 729 -35.79 -21.79 -11.98
CA VAL A 729 -36.42 -21.70 -10.65
C VAL A 729 -37.94 -21.85 -10.75
N ARG A 730 -38.55 -22.53 -9.77
CA ARG A 730 -40.00 -22.59 -9.54
C ARG A 730 -40.27 -22.10 -8.12
N LEU A 731 -41.06 -21.04 -7.98
CA LEU A 731 -41.35 -20.39 -6.71
C LEU A 731 -42.75 -20.74 -6.21
N ASP A 732 -43.03 -20.39 -4.94
CA ASP A 732 -44.37 -20.46 -4.34
C ASP A 732 -45.01 -21.86 -4.46
N LEU A 733 -44.24 -22.91 -4.17
CA LEU A 733 -44.75 -24.29 -4.16
C LEU A 733 -45.39 -24.57 -2.80
N TRP A 734 -46.72 -24.73 -2.76
CA TRP A 734 -47.51 -24.83 -1.52
C TRP A 734 -47.95 -26.26 -1.14
N ARG A 735 -47.64 -27.26 -1.97
CA ARG A 735 -48.12 -28.64 -1.81
C ARG A 735 -47.24 -29.64 -2.53
N ASP A 736 -47.26 -30.88 -2.07
CA ASP A 736 -46.48 -32.01 -2.59
C ASP A 736 -46.56 -32.14 -4.12
N THR A 737 -47.78 -32.09 -4.67
CA THR A 737 -48.02 -32.20 -6.11
C THR A 737 -47.33 -31.11 -6.94
N ALA A 738 -47.23 -29.89 -6.40
CA ALA A 738 -46.54 -28.79 -7.06
C ALA A 738 -45.01 -28.98 -7.01
N VAL A 739 -44.49 -29.46 -5.87
CA VAL A 739 -43.06 -29.79 -5.71
C VAL A 739 -42.64 -30.91 -6.64
N ARG A 740 -43.43 -31.99 -6.69
CA ARG A 740 -43.18 -33.16 -7.54
C ARG A 740 -43.07 -32.76 -9.02
N ARG A 741 -44.03 -31.95 -9.49
CA ARG A 741 -44.01 -31.42 -10.86
C ARG A 741 -42.82 -30.50 -11.12
N ALA A 742 -42.54 -29.58 -10.19
CA ALA A 742 -41.41 -28.66 -10.33
C ALA A 742 -40.07 -29.38 -10.40
N TYR A 743 -39.88 -30.44 -9.60
CA TYR A 743 -38.70 -31.29 -9.67
C TYR A 743 -38.56 -31.93 -11.04
N THR A 744 -39.59 -32.65 -11.52
CA THR A 744 -39.55 -33.36 -12.81
C THR A 744 -39.24 -32.40 -13.96
N GLU A 745 -39.92 -31.25 -14.01
CA GLU A 745 -39.68 -30.23 -15.04
C GLU A 745 -38.23 -29.72 -15.02
N LEU A 746 -37.66 -29.43 -13.85
CA LEU A 746 -36.30 -28.91 -13.74
C LEU A 746 -35.24 -29.97 -14.05
N ALA A 747 -35.43 -31.21 -13.59
CA ALA A 747 -34.52 -32.31 -13.87
C ALA A 747 -34.46 -32.61 -15.39
N GLU A 748 -35.62 -32.65 -16.06
CA GLU A 748 -35.70 -32.82 -17.50
C GLU A 748 -35.11 -31.63 -18.27
N LEU A 749 -35.44 -30.40 -17.86
CA LEU A 749 -34.97 -29.19 -18.53
C LEU A 749 -33.44 -29.03 -18.45
N THR A 750 -32.85 -29.36 -17.30
CA THR A 750 -31.43 -29.13 -17.03
C THR A 750 -30.55 -30.33 -17.38
N GLY A 751 -31.13 -31.53 -17.52
CA GLY A 751 -30.39 -32.78 -17.66
C GLY A 751 -29.62 -33.16 -16.39
N ASN A 752 -29.94 -32.54 -15.24
CA ASN A 752 -29.30 -32.78 -13.96
C ASN A 752 -30.37 -33.19 -12.94
N GLU A 753 -30.22 -34.38 -12.37
CA GLU A 753 -31.15 -34.94 -11.38
C GLU A 753 -31.08 -34.22 -10.03
N VAL A 754 -30.04 -33.43 -9.76
CA VAL A 754 -29.92 -32.70 -8.50
C VAL A 754 -30.66 -31.36 -8.58
N VAL A 755 -31.72 -31.23 -7.78
CA VAL A 755 -32.52 -30.01 -7.63
C VAL A 755 -32.49 -29.58 -6.16
N HIS A 756 -32.35 -28.29 -5.90
CA HIS A 756 -32.46 -27.74 -4.55
C HIS A 756 -33.90 -27.40 -4.21
N ILE A 757 -34.40 -27.94 -3.09
CA ILE A 757 -35.63 -27.48 -2.47
C ILE A 757 -35.26 -26.52 -1.34
N GLN A 758 -35.77 -25.29 -1.37
CA GLN A 758 -35.37 -24.23 -0.44
C GLN A 758 -36.60 -23.53 0.15
N ARG A 759 -36.56 -23.19 1.44
CA ARG A 759 -37.60 -22.38 2.09
C ARG A 759 -37.73 -21.02 1.40
N MET A 760 -38.95 -20.52 1.25
CA MET A 760 -39.16 -19.16 0.73
C MET A 760 -38.70 -18.10 1.74
N ALA A 761 -37.87 -17.16 1.29
CA ALA A 761 -37.48 -16.00 2.07
C ALA A 761 -38.50 -14.86 1.96
N THR A 762 -38.47 -13.93 2.91
CA THR A 762 -39.24 -12.68 2.84
C THR A 762 -38.87 -11.91 1.57
N LYS A 763 -39.88 -11.43 0.84
CA LYS A 763 -39.65 -10.62 -0.36
C LYS A 763 -38.93 -9.32 0.01
N GLY A 764 -37.98 -8.92 -0.84
CA GLY A 764 -37.14 -7.76 -0.60
C GLY A 764 -36.42 -7.32 -1.87
N VAL A 765 -35.62 -6.27 -1.75
CA VAL A 765 -34.76 -5.78 -2.83
C VAL A 765 -33.60 -6.75 -3.03
N GLY A 766 -33.42 -7.24 -4.26
CA GLY A 766 -32.30 -8.11 -4.60
C GLY A 766 -30.98 -7.34 -4.59
N CYS A 767 -29.99 -7.86 -3.88
CA CYS A 767 -28.65 -7.30 -3.74
C CYS A 767 -27.57 -8.37 -3.99
N VAL A 768 -26.35 -7.92 -4.25
CA VAL A 768 -25.19 -8.78 -4.42
C VAL A 768 -24.01 -8.26 -3.59
N LEU A 769 -23.33 -9.16 -2.88
CA LEU A 769 -21.99 -8.93 -2.34
C LEU A 769 -21.03 -9.93 -3.00
N ARG A 770 -19.89 -9.41 -3.48
CA ARG A 770 -18.86 -10.20 -4.15
C ARG A 770 -17.49 -9.86 -3.60
N VAL A 771 -16.70 -10.86 -3.28
CA VAL A 771 -15.27 -10.73 -3.01
C VAL A 771 -14.51 -11.36 -4.16
N GLN A 772 -13.50 -10.66 -4.62
CA GLN A 772 -12.53 -11.14 -5.60
C GLN A 772 -11.16 -10.58 -5.23
N ASP A 773 -10.10 -11.24 -5.67
CA ASP A 773 -8.77 -10.66 -5.58
C ASP A 773 -8.48 -9.71 -6.72
N ASP A 774 -7.80 -8.65 -6.36
CA ASP A 774 -7.27 -7.62 -7.22
C ASP A 774 -5.73 -7.66 -7.16
N PRO A 775 -5.02 -7.79 -8.29
CA PRO A 775 -3.56 -7.74 -8.32
C PRO A 775 -2.96 -6.46 -7.73
N SER A 776 -3.72 -5.37 -7.78
CA SER A 776 -3.38 -4.00 -7.40
C SER A 776 -3.98 -3.54 -6.07
N PHE A 777 -4.87 -4.30 -5.42
CA PHE A 777 -5.50 -3.94 -4.13
C PHE A 777 -5.68 -5.10 -3.13
N GLY A 778 -5.36 -6.34 -3.51
CA GLY A 778 -5.64 -7.53 -2.70
C GLY A 778 -7.12 -7.89 -2.75
N SER A 779 -7.68 -8.47 -1.69
CA SER A 779 -9.09 -8.88 -1.67
C SER A 779 -10.01 -7.66 -1.56
N VAL A 780 -10.89 -7.50 -2.55
CA VAL A 780 -11.83 -6.39 -2.67
C VAL A 780 -13.26 -6.93 -2.57
N ILE A 781 -14.08 -6.29 -1.73
CA ILE A 781 -15.51 -6.55 -1.65
C ILE A 781 -16.28 -5.50 -2.44
N GLY A 782 -17.21 -5.95 -3.29
CA GLY A 782 -18.14 -5.12 -4.04
C GLY A 782 -19.57 -5.33 -3.57
N PHE A 783 -20.37 -4.25 -3.57
CA PHE A 783 -21.80 -4.26 -3.31
C PHE A 783 -22.56 -3.58 -4.45
N GLY A 784 -23.74 -4.11 -4.76
CA GLY A 784 -24.70 -3.47 -5.67
C GLY A 784 -26.07 -4.13 -5.57
N LEU A 785 -27.05 -3.53 -6.24
CA LEU A 785 -28.36 -4.16 -6.41
C LEU A 785 -28.28 -5.22 -7.52
N SER A 786 -29.06 -6.30 -7.37
CA SER A 786 -29.14 -7.35 -8.39
C SER A 786 -30.07 -6.95 -9.52
N GLY A 787 -29.68 -7.27 -10.76
CA GLY A 787 -30.56 -7.18 -11.92
C GLY A 787 -29.83 -6.71 -13.18
N THR A 788 -30.28 -7.21 -14.34
CA THR A 788 -29.60 -7.00 -15.63
C THR A 788 -29.39 -5.53 -16.00
N ILE A 789 -30.32 -4.64 -15.62
CA ILE A 789 -30.18 -3.19 -15.88
C ILE A 789 -29.11 -2.58 -14.97
N ILE A 790 -29.04 -3.00 -13.69
CA ILE A 790 -28.02 -2.52 -12.74
C ILE A 790 -26.63 -2.99 -13.19
N ASP A 791 -26.54 -4.24 -13.64
CA ASP A 791 -25.30 -4.81 -14.20
C ASP A 791 -24.84 -4.04 -15.45
N LEU A 792 -25.77 -3.69 -16.35
CA LEU A 792 -25.45 -2.90 -17.55
C LEU A 792 -24.96 -1.49 -17.22
N LEU A 793 -25.50 -0.87 -16.16
CA LEU A 793 -25.11 0.47 -15.71
C LEU A 793 -23.81 0.48 -14.90
N GLY A 794 -23.31 -0.69 -14.46
CA GLY A 794 -22.14 -0.79 -13.61
C GLY A 794 -22.31 -0.11 -12.24
N ASP A 795 -23.55 -0.03 -11.73
CA ASP A 795 -23.85 0.70 -10.49
C ASP A 795 -23.50 -0.13 -9.25
N ARG A 796 -22.20 -0.17 -8.95
CA ARG A 796 -21.60 -0.92 -7.85
C ARG A 796 -20.58 -0.05 -7.11
N ALA A 797 -20.38 -0.39 -5.85
CA ALA A 797 -19.36 0.22 -5.00
C ALA A 797 -18.38 -0.84 -4.51
N TYR A 798 -17.13 -0.44 -4.28
CA TYR A 798 -16.06 -1.36 -3.92
C TYR A 798 -15.25 -0.87 -2.70
N ARG A 799 -14.75 -1.80 -1.89
CA ARG A 799 -13.89 -1.51 -0.73
C ARG A 799 -12.81 -2.59 -0.58
N ALA A 800 -11.62 -2.19 -0.14
CA ALA A 800 -10.57 -3.12 0.24
C ALA A 800 -10.90 -3.72 1.61
N LEU A 801 -10.56 -5.00 1.78
CA LEU A 801 -10.66 -5.70 3.06
C LEU A 801 -9.38 -5.50 3.91
N PRO A 802 -9.49 -5.52 5.25
CA PRO A 802 -10.71 -5.68 6.05
C PRO A 802 -11.57 -4.41 6.17
N LEU A 803 -12.88 -4.57 6.39
CA LEU A 803 -13.84 -3.49 6.56
C LEU A 803 -14.03 -3.09 8.02
N THR A 804 -14.07 -1.78 8.25
CA THR A 804 -14.66 -1.19 9.45
C THR A 804 -16.19 -1.12 9.34
N GLU A 805 -16.88 -0.90 10.46
CA GLU A 805 -18.34 -0.75 10.46
C GLU A 805 -18.81 0.46 9.65
N ALA A 806 -18.07 1.56 9.70
CA ALA A 806 -18.35 2.75 8.89
C ALA A 806 -18.19 2.46 7.39
N GLU A 807 -17.11 1.80 6.98
CA GLU A 807 -16.88 1.44 5.58
C GLU A 807 -17.91 0.44 5.06
N ALA A 808 -18.38 -0.49 5.90
CA ALA A 808 -19.45 -1.41 5.53
C ALA A 808 -20.76 -0.66 5.25
N ARG A 809 -21.15 0.32 6.09
CA ARG A 809 -22.34 1.15 5.83
C ARG A 809 -22.18 1.99 4.56
N GLU A 810 -21.03 2.64 4.39
CA GLU A 810 -20.73 3.44 3.19
C GLU A 810 -20.74 2.58 1.92
N LEU A 811 -20.28 1.32 1.98
CA LEU A 811 -20.36 0.37 0.86
C LEU A 811 -21.82 0.10 0.45
N ILE A 812 -22.74 -0.04 1.41
CA ILE A 812 -24.17 -0.26 1.15
C ILE A 812 -24.85 1.00 0.58
N GLU A 813 -24.44 2.19 1.01
CA GLU A 813 -25.04 3.46 0.61
C GLU A 813 -24.47 4.04 -0.69
N ALA A 814 -23.30 3.57 -1.13
CA ALA A 814 -22.57 4.14 -2.26
C ALA A 814 -23.22 3.94 -3.66
N PRO A 815 -23.88 2.82 -3.99
CA PRO A 815 -24.53 2.67 -5.29
C PRO A 815 -25.60 3.75 -5.53
N ARG A 816 -25.72 4.26 -6.75
CA ARG A 816 -26.70 5.29 -7.11
C ARG A 816 -28.14 4.79 -6.93
N ALA A 817 -28.36 3.49 -7.04
CA ALA A 817 -29.63 2.83 -6.81
C ALA A 817 -29.90 2.49 -5.32
N ALA A 818 -28.98 2.76 -4.40
CA ALA A 818 -29.16 2.52 -2.97
C ALA A 818 -30.43 3.17 -2.36
N PRO A 819 -30.96 4.32 -2.83
CA PRO A 819 -32.23 4.85 -2.34
C PRO A 819 -33.43 3.88 -2.47
N LEU A 820 -33.36 2.87 -3.35
CA LEU A 820 -34.37 1.80 -3.41
C LEU A 820 -34.43 0.97 -2.11
N LEU A 821 -33.31 0.86 -1.38
CA LEU A 821 -33.25 0.23 -0.06
C LEU A 821 -33.95 1.07 1.00
N ASP A 822 -34.05 2.38 0.82
CA ASP A 822 -34.82 3.26 1.69
C ASP A 822 -36.31 3.32 1.31
N GLY A 823 -36.74 2.47 0.36
CA GLY A 823 -38.10 2.44 -0.17
C GLY A 823 -38.42 3.62 -1.08
N GLN A 824 -37.42 4.30 -1.64
CA GLN A 824 -37.59 5.49 -2.50
C GLN A 824 -37.34 5.18 -3.98
N ALA A 825 -38.18 5.70 -4.87
CA ALA A 825 -37.97 5.67 -6.32
C ALA A 825 -37.42 7.01 -6.86
N GLY A 826 -36.92 7.01 -8.10
CA GLY A 826 -36.57 8.24 -8.82
C GLY A 826 -37.79 9.17 -8.86
N SER A 827 -37.63 10.41 -8.35
CA SER A 827 -38.64 11.44 -8.00
C SER A 827 -39.04 11.56 -6.52
N GLY A 828 -38.41 10.83 -5.59
CA GLY A 828 -38.66 10.95 -4.15
C GLY A 828 -39.99 10.34 -3.68
N ARG A 829 -40.59 9.48 -4.52
CA ARG A 829 -41.84 8.75 -4.19
C ARG A 829 -41.51 7.49 -3.39
N THR A 830 -42.24 7.25 -2.31
CA THR A 830 -42.15 6.01 -1.53
C THR A 830 -42.81 4.85 -2.29
N ILE A 831 -42.07 3.77 -2.52
CA ILE A 831 -42.48 2.57 -3.26
C ILE A 831 -42.51 1.28 -2.39
N GLY A 832 -42.03 1.35 -1.15
CA GLY A 832 -42.01 0.21 -0.23
C GLY A 832 -41.51 0.59 1.16
N GLU A 833 -41.47 -0.38 2.07
CA GLU A 833 -40.84 -0.23 3.37
C GLU A 833 -39.30 -0.25 3.24
N PRO A 834 -38.55 0.53 4.04
CA PRO A 834 -37.10 0.50 4.04
C PRO A 834 -36.56 -0.88 4.43
N ALA A 835 -35.56 -1.36 3.68
CA ALA A 835 -34.83 -2.57 3.99
C ALA A 835 -33.88 -2.35 5.19
N ASP A 836 -33.56 -3.43 5.89
CA ASP A 836 -32.58 -3.41 6.98
C ASP A 836 -31.14 -3.30 6.43
N LYS A 837 -30.67 -2.07 6.23
CA LYS A 837 -29.29 -1.79 5.79
C LYS A 837 -28.25 -2.18 6.86
N VAL A 838 -28.63 -2.27 8.13
CA VAL A 838 -27.72 -2.69 9.21
C VAL A 838 -27.40 -4.18 9.05
N ALA A 839 -28.40 -5.01 8.72
CA ALA A 839 -28.18 -6.42 8.41
C ALA A 839 -27.26 -6.63 7.19
N LEU A 840 -27.38 -5.80 6.16
CA LEU A 840 -26.47 -5.84 5.00
C LEU A 840 -25.03 -5.44 5.36
N ALA A 841 -24.86 -4.38 6.16
CA ALA A 841 -23.54 -3.95 6.63
C ALA A 841 -22.88 -5.04 7.51
N LEU A 842 -23.64 -5.65 8.42
CA LEU A 842 -23.15 -6.77 9.25
C LEU A 842 -22.76 -7.98 8.40
N LEU A 843 -23.53 -8.29 7.35
CA LEU A 843 -23.18 -9.35 6.39
C LEU A 843 -21.84 -9.03 5.69
N ALA A 844 -21.65 -7.81 5.23
CA ALA A 844 -20.38 -7.38 4.63
C ALA A 844 -19.20 -7.49 5.61
N GLN A 845 -19.41 -7.14 6.89
CA GLN A 845 -18.38 -7.32 7.93
C GLN A 845 -18.06 -8.79 8.22
N ARG A 846 -19.05 -9.69 8.21
CA ARG A 846 -18.82 -11.14 8.37
C ARG A 846 -18.05 -11.72 7.19
N ILE A 847 -18.39 -11.31 5.97
CA ILE A 847 -17.64 -11.68 4.75
C ILE A 847 -16.21 -11.14 4.82
N SER A 848 -16.04 -9.88 5.25
CA SER A 848 -14.73 -9.29 5.48
C SER A 848 -13.90 -10.10 6.47
N ALA A 849 -14.50 -10.53 7.60
CA ALA A 849 -13.79 -11.33 8.59
C ALA A 849 -13.38 -12.70 8.05
N LEU A 850 -14.26 -13.35 7.28
CA LEU A 850 -14.00 -14.63 6.62
C LEU A 850 -12.78 -14.57 5.71
N CYS A 851 -12.74 -13.59 4.80
CA CYS A 851 -11.63 -13.46 3.85
C CYS A 851 -10.33 -12.97 4.48
N ASP A 852 -10.40 -12.26 5.62
CA ASP A 852 -9.21 -11.84 6.36
C ASP A 852 -8.59 -12.99 7.17
N ASP A 853 -9.43 -13.88 7.72
CA ASP A 853 -8.99 -15.03 8.52
C ASP A 853 -8.57 -16.25 7.68
N LEU A 854 -9.08 -16.34 6.44
CA LEU A 854 -8.88 -17.43 5.48
C LEU A 854 -8.41 -16.88 4.12
N PRO A 855 -7.12 -16.54 3.95
CA PRO A 855 -6.59 -15.99 2.71
C PRO A 855 -6.68 -16.96 1.51
N GLU A 856 -6.92 -18.24 1.77
CA GLU A 856 -7.22 -19.26 0.76
C GLU A 856 -8.57 -19.03 0.07
N VAL A 857 -9.48 -18.27 0.68
CA VAL A 857 -10.75 -17.87 0.05
C VAL A 857 -10.47 -16.78 -0.97
N ARG A 858 -10.39 -17.18 -2.25
CA ARG A 858 -9.99 -16.30 -3.36
C ARG A 858 -11.19 -15.54 -3.95
N GLU A 859 -12.34 -16.20 -4.00
CA GLU A 859 -13.58 -15.59 -4.48
C GLU A 859 -14.75 -16.01 -3.61
N LEU A 860 -15.65 -15.06 -3.35
CA LEU A 860 -16.92 -15.31 -2.69
C LEU A 860 -17.98 -14.50 -3.42
N SER A 861 -19.12 -15.11 -3.74
CA SER A 861 -20.28 -14.37 -4.24
C SER A 861 -21.51 -14.82 -3.48
N VAL A 862 -22.24 -13.87 -2.90
CA VAL A 862 -23.58 -14.09 -2.33
C VAL A 862 -24.57 -13.31 -3.18
N GLU A 863 -25.31 -14.05 -4.02
CA GLU A 863 -26.21 -13.48 -5.02
C GLU A 863 -27.35 -14.46 -5.34
N PRO A 864 -28.62 -14.06 -5.23
CA PRO A 864 -29.10 -12.80 -4.66
C PRO A 864 -29.21 -12.85 -3.12
N VAL A 865 -28.99 -11.69 -2.50
CA VAL A 865 -29.38 -11.38 -1.12
C VAL A 865 -30.68 -10.59 -1.17
N LEU A 866 -31.75 -11.08 -0.53
CA LEU A 866 -33.00 -10.33 -0.43
C LEU A 866 -32.96 -9.44 0.81
N ALA A 867 -32.86 -8.13 0.60
CA ALA A 867 -32.91 -7.11 1.64
C ALA A 867 -34.36 -6.70 1.90
N SER A 868 -34.86 -6.99 3.09
CA SER A 868 -36.22 -6.68 3.53
C SER A 868 -36.20 -5.93 4.87
N PRO A 869 -37.34 -5.37 5.32
CA PRO A 869 -37.43 -4.80 6.68
C PRO A 869 -37.12 -5.81 7.79
N ALA A 870 -37.26 -7.10 7.52
CA ALA A 870 -36.98 -8.18 8.48
C ALA A 870 -35.50 -8.61 8.51
N GLY A 871 -34.65 -8.08 7.63
CA GLY A 871 -33.23 -8.46 7.53
C GLY A 871 -32.79 -8.80 6.10
N ALA A 872 -31.60 -9.40 5.99
CA ALA A 872 -30.97 -9.82 4.75
C ALA A 872 -30.96 -11.36 4.61
N ALA A 873 -31.67 -11.88 3.61
CA ALA A 873 -31.78 -13.33 3.38
C ALA A 873 -30.95 -13.77 2.16
N ILE A 874 -29.96 -14.65 2.37
CA ILE A 874 -29.05 -15.11 1.33
C ILE A 874 -29.66 -16.31 0.62
N LEU A 875 -29.94 -16.19 -0.69
CA LEU A 875 -30.57 -17.26 -1.45
C LEU A 875 -29.59 -18.26 -2.06
N TYR A 876 -28.38 -17.80 -2.37
CA TYR A 876 -27.31 -18.60 -2.96
C TYR A 876 -25.96 -17.97 -2.66
N ALA A 877 -24.95 -18.81 -2.51
CA ALA A 877 -23.57 -18.40 -2.33
C ALA A 877 -22.65 -19.36 -3.07
N ARG A 878 -21.51 -18.85 -3.54
CA ARG A 878 -20.41 -19.66 -4.07
C ARG A 878 -19.10 -19.17 -3.50
N VAL A 879 -18.20 -20.11 -3.24
CA VAL A 879 -16.87 -19.84 -2.67
C VAL A 879 -15.84 -20.62 -3.48
N ARG A 880 -14.77 -19.93 -3.89
CA ARG A 880 -13.59 -20.56 -4.50
C ARG A 880 -12.43 -20.50 -3.52
N ILE A 881 -11.87 -21.66 -3.23
CA ILE A 881 -10.63 -21.77 -2.46
C ILE A 881 -9.44 -21.96 -3.40
N GLY A 882 -8.24 -21.60 -2.96
CA GLY A 882 -7.01 -21.80 -3.70
C GLY A 882 -5.78 -21.36 -2.91
N PRO A 883 -4.59 -21.51 -3.48
CA PRO A 883 -3.37 -21.08 -2.82
C PRO A 883 -3.42 -19.59 -2.53
N GLU A 884 -2.90 -19.20 -1.36
CA GLU A 884 -2.72 -17.80 -0.98
C GLU A 884 -1.85 -17.10 -2.05
N PRO A 885 -2.26 -15.93 -2.57
CA PRO A 885 -1.59 -15.28 -3.70
C PRO A 885 -0.24 -14.69 -3.29
N SER A 886 -0.08 -14.39 -2.00
CA SER A 886 1.12 -13.77 -1.45
C SER A 886 1.06 -13.88 0.09
N ARG A 887 1.95 -14.70 0.69
CA ARG A 887 2.17 -14.80 2.14
C ARG A 887 2.76 -13.52 2.77
N PHE A 888 2.90 -12.44 2.00
CA PHE A 888 3.78 -11.32 2.30
C PHE A 888 3.15 -10.20 3.15
N ASP A 889 1.83 -10.20 3.34
CA ASP A 889 1.14 -9.05 3.95
C ASP A 889 1.05 -9.10 5.48
N ASN A 890 0.96 -10.31 6.06
CA ASN A 890 0.81 -10.50 7.50
C ASN A 890 2.09 -11.03 8.19
N GLY A 891 3.08 -11.47 7.40
CA GLY A 891 4.33 -12.02 7.88
C GLY A 891 5.34 -10.98 8.38
N PRO A 892 6.56 -11.43 8.76
CA PRO A 892 7.64 -10.53 9.15
C PRO A 892 8.07 -9.63 7.98
N ARG A 893 8.57 -8.42 8.31
CA ARG A 893 8.95 -7.38 7.35
C ARG A 893 9.95 -7.90 6.32
N ARG A 894 9.80 -7.45 5.08
CA ARG A 894 10.66 -7.80 3.94
C ARG A 894 10.52 -6.80 2.81
N LEU A 895 11.58 -6.65 2.03
CA LEU A 895 11.55 -5.99 0.73
C LEU A 895 10.90 -6.95 -0.26
N VAL A 896 9.89 -6.46 -0.98
CA VAL A 896 9.16 -7.20 -2.02
C VAL A 896 9.72 -6.82 -3.38
#